data_AF-A0A7Y7AD82-F1
#
_entry.id   AF-A0A7Y7AD82-F1
#
_cell.length_a   1.000
_cell.length_b   1.000
_cell.length_c   1.000
_cell.angle_alpha   90.00
_cell.angle_beta   90.00
_cell.angle_gamma   90.00
#
_symmetry.space_group_name_H-M   'P 1'
#
loop_
_entity.id
_entity.type
_entity.pdbx_description
1 polymer ?
#
loop_
_entity_poly.entity_id
_entity_poly.type
_entity_poly.pdbx_seq_one_letter_code
_entity_poly.pdbx_strand_id
1 'polypeptide(L)'
;MERRKMQLQIFSIVFLLISVSFTIAQTAIPAGNVSGTWTAANSPYQVQGLIVVQDGQTLTVEPGTIIQFGATGRLRIKGNVLASGTSLDPITFTAQNQVSGWKSIFMDSVNVASDSTIFEYCTIEYGKGTGLFRITNFSKVRIENCTLQYGQAFGAGCAFFGNTSAIFKNNLVQYNTCQNNGGAFSISGTGSCVFEENTIIHNSADNYGGAFTISSPANPILSNNIISFNDALTGGAIHCWSFCSFTLDGNTFEGNTSTYDGAVLWAGNAFLTVTNNTFINNVSGDDGAVAFFQSYTNSNFNGNYYTGNGGDKGGAFYLLNNSQINLENETFHANSVSQSGAAIYATDNCTINVENSTFTNNTSSATIVLSGNCIGNAKNCLFANNQGIVASITNSCQATYTNCNFVNNQVTPAIGIMATTSGSNSDFINCIFKGNVGGGTYYNGSIEYNGWNPSSASFTHCNIEGGLSSINYGTGPAPVYTNNINQVPQFIAPSSGAGDLFDGLNADWRIGSNSPCLNAGTPDTLGLNLPSTDLGGGARLVLDTVDIGAYEVFLEAEVLTTSQNAVICSGDSVTISITTGGVPPINFQWQFNGTDIPSATADSLTILGTMPNAGDYRCIVSNGYNVDTSSVIPVVYVSSPILSTLGADFNICQGDSTTLFADSGPFNYNWNNGLSTADSLVVNAIGSYYYSVQDTNGCAAKSDTIIIEENPLPNISIVGDTLCQGESFTIYADTGYATYDWNNGLANVDSLVVTTTGDYFVEVTDVNGCSNKDTAHVMFYSLPMIDLGGDQEVCIGDSIEFVAPTGFVVYDWNNGLGSTNSLFASTAGDWFVEVTDTNGCVSSDTVNLTLLTPTAGVDVVTACNSHTWIDGNTYTANNNTATFTLLNNQGCDSVVTLNLAINTPTSGTDVVSACESYTWLDGNTYISSNNTAQWVLTNAQGCDSVVTLDLTILQPTFDTDVHAACNNFTWIDGNTYTSSNNSAQWILTNAQGCDSIVTLDLTIVNSNSGTDVISACESYTWIDGNTYTSSNNTATYVLQNTFGCDSTVTLDLTINPPSQSTDEVTACFEYTWIDGLTYYSDNDTSTFLLTNAFGCDSIVTLDLTINTVNTTITNNDPELVAPLGMSSYQWLDCDNNFAQISGETSASFVAQQNGLYAVQIDDSGCVDTSSCEAINQVGIFKLGETFNWTIHPNPTADNVTVQFHDQIGEVKVEIMNPLGQTIQSESYTDSSEVVVTLGSESGLFFITVISEKGRSRIPIVKI
;
A
#
# COMPACT_ATOMS: atom_id res chain seq x y z
N MET A 1 21.29 38.59 -5.19
CA MET A 1 20.74 39.51 -4.17
C MET A 1 19.70 40.43 -4.80
N GLU A 2 18.78 41.00 -4.01
CA GLU A 2 17.71 41.92 -4.44
C GLU A 2 16.72 41.42 -5.52
N ARG A 3 15.93 40.37 -5.22
CA ARG A 3 14.60 40.16 -5.88
C ARG A 3 13.61 39.23 -5.14
N ARG A 4 13.68 39.14 -3.80
CA ARG A 4 12.69 38.42 -2.95
C ARG A 4 12.32 39.21 -1.68
N LYS A 5 11.68 40.38 -1.86
CA LYS A 5 11.06 41.18 -0.77
C LYS A 5 9.79 41.91 -1.25
N MET A 6 8.81 41.16 -1.75
CA MET A 6 7.40 41.58 -1.81
C MET A 6 6.51 40.35 -2.03
N GLN A 7 5.32 40.34 -1.43
CA GLN A 7 4.35 39.21 -1.28
C GLN A 7 4.58 38.25 -0.10
N LEU A 8 4.43 38.78 1.14
CA LEU A 8 3.93 37.98 2.28
C LEU A 8 3.23 38.86 3.34
N GLN A 9 2.31 39.73 2.89
CA GLN A 9 1.40 40.49 3.76
C GLN A 9 0.09 40.72 3.01
N ILE A 10 -0.93 39.93 3.36
CA ILE A 10 -2.40 40.11 3.27
C ILE A 10 -2.98 38.68 3.40
N PHE A 11 -3.41 38.32 4.61
CA PHE A 11 -4.47 37.37 4.99
C PHE A 11 -4.36 37.09 6.49
N SER A 12 -4.75 38.08 7.30
CA SER A 12 -4.83 37.98 8.77
C SER A 12 -5.74 39.08 9.29
N ILE A 13 -7.05 38.86 9.15
CA ILE A 13 -8.19 39.52 9.84
C ILE A 13 -9.44 38.74 9.39
N VAL A 14 -10.42 38.57 10.29
CA VAL A 14 -11.60 37.67 10.19
C VAL A 14 -11.29 36.17 10.37
N PHE A 15 -11.04 35.77 11.62
CA PHE A 15 -11.79 34.67 12.24
C PHE A 15 -11.69 34.83 13.77
N LEU A 16 -12.77 35.28 14.39
CA LEU A 16 -12.88 35.42 15.85
C LEU A 16 -14.32 35.13 16.25
N LEU A 17 -14.61 33.85 16.52
CA LEU A 17 -15.54 33.36 17.56
C LEU A 17 -15.71 31.83 17.45
N ILE A 18 -15.80 31.18 18.61
CA ILE A 18 -16.09 29.74 18.82
C ILE A 18 -14.99 28.77 18.32
N SER A 19 -13.95 28.62 19.13
CA SER A 19 -13.17 27.38 19.21
C SER A 19 -13.48 26.69 20.54
N VAL A 20 -14.20 25.58 20.52
CA VAL A 20 -14.34 24.70 21.69
C VAL A 20 -13.02 23.96 21.87
N SER A 21 -12.31 24.25 22.95
CA SER A 21 -10.98 23.68 23.21
C SER A 21 -11.06 22.20 23.59
N PHE A 22 -10.94 21.31 22.60
CA PHE A 22 -10.54 19.93 22.86
C PHE A 22 -9.07 19.91 23.29
N THR A 23 -8.82 19.88 24.60
CA THR A 23 -7.48 19.69 25.15
C THR A 23 -7.05 18.24 24.93
N ILE A 24 -6.22 18.00 23.92
CA ILE A 24 -5.46 16.75 23.79
C ILE A 24 -4.59 16.60 25.05
N ALA A 25 -4.60 15.43 25.66
CA ALA A 25 -3.78 15.16 26.84
C ALA A 25 -2.29 15.24 26.47
N GLN A 26 -1.50 16.03 27.22
CA GLN A 26 -0.06 16.20 26.98
C GLN A 26 0.72 15.50 28.10
N THR A 27 1.59 14.56 27.75
CA THR A 27 2.41 13.83 28.73
C THR A 27 3.74 14.53 28.96
N ALA A 28 3.89 15.21 30.10
CA ALA A 28 5.13 15.89 30.46
C ALA A 28 6.22 14.91 30.95
N ILE A 29 7.38 14.91 30.30
CA ILE A 29 8.53 14.07 30.66
C ILE A 29 9.65 14.93 31.27
N PRO A 30 9.90 14.81 32.60
CA PRO A 30 11.01 15.51 33.26
C PRO A 30 12.36 14.87 32.91
N ALA A 31 13.45 15.59 33.20
CA ALA A 31 14.80 15.05 33.07
C ALA A 31 15.04 13.89 34.06
N GLY A 32 15.61 12.78 33.61
CA GLY A 32 15.78 11.57 34.43
C GLY A 32 16.04 10.30 33.61
N ASN A 33 15.91 9.14 34.25
CA ASN A 33 15.97 7.85 33.55
C ASN A 33 14.59 7.51 32.97
N VAL A 34 14.56 6.85 31.80
CA VAL A 34 13.32 6.40 31.12
C VAL A 34 13.48 4.97 30.60
N SER A 35 12.38 4.20 30.66
CA SER A 35 12.22 2.85 30.12
C SER A 35 10.73 2.49 30.06
N GLY A 36 10.39 1.33 29.50
CA GLY A 36 8.99 0.89 29.32
C GLY A 36 8.43 1.30 27.96
N THR A 37 7.11 1.35 27.82
CA THR A 37 6.42 1.64 26.54
C THR A 37 5.85 3.05 26.51
N TRP A 38 6.07 3.77 25.42
CA TRP A 38 5.41 5.03 25.08
C TRP A 38 4.37 4.79 23.97
N THR A 39 3.15 5.27 24.19
CA THR A 39 1.96 4.88 23.42
C THR A 39 1.32 6.07 22.71
N ALA A 40 0.71 5.84 21.54
CA ALA A 40 0.07 6.90 20.76
C ALA A 40 -1.01 7.66 21.56
N ALA A 41 -1.78 6.95 22.40
CA ALA A 41 -2.84 7.53 23.24
C ALA A 41 -2.34 8.56 24.27
N ASN A 42 -1.04 8.58 24.58
CA ASN A 42 -0.41 9.52 25.52
C ASN A 42 0.44 10.59 24.82
N SER A 43 0.39 10.64 23.48
CA SER A 43 1.06 11.60 22.62
C SER A 43 0.36 12.98 22.67
N PRO A 44 1.09 14.12 22.66
CA PRO A 44 2.54 14.24 22.53
C PRO A 44 3.29 14.17 23.86
N TYR A 45 4.45 13.49 23.83
CA TYR A 45 5.41 13.42 24.95
C TYR A 45 6.32 14.65 24.98
N GLN A 46 6.24 15.46 26.04
CA GLN A 46 6.94 16.75 26.15
C GLN A 46 8.23 16.63 26.98
N VAL A 47 9.38 16.46 26.32
CA VAL A 47 10.69 16.25 26.96
C VAL A 47 11.38 17.58 27.27
N GLN A 48 11.48 17.93 28.55
CA GLN A 48 11.99 19.25 28.99
C GLN A 48 13.52 19.30 29.21
N GLY A 49 14.21 18.16 29.21
CA GLY A 49 15.66 18.11 29.49
C GLY A 49 16.33 16.81 29.04
N LEU A 50 17.43 16.44 29.71
CA LEU A 50 18.13 15.19 29.44
C LEU A 50 17.33 13.99 29.99
N ILE A 51 16.91 13.09 29.11
CA ILE A 51 16.40 11.76 29.48
C ILE A 51 17.43 10.69 29.09
N VAL A 52 17.51 9.61 29.88
CA VAL A 52 18.51 8.55 29.70
C VAL A 52 17.88 7.16 29.75
N VAL A 53 18.06 6.36 28.71
CA VAL A 53 17.83 4.91 28.74
C VAL A 53 19.11 4.25 29.24
N GLN A 54 19.07 3.70 30.45
CA GLN A 54 20.25 3.12 31.12
C GLN A 54 20.64 1.74 30.56
N ASP A 55 21.86 1.31 30.84
CA ASP A 55 22.36 -0.03 30.48
C ASP A 55 21.38 -1.13 30.96
N GLY A 56 21.04 -2.09 30.09
CA GLY A 56 20.08 -3.16 30.41
C GLY A 56 18.61 -2.72 30.54
N GLN A 57 18.26 -1.50 30.11
CA GLN A 57 16.87 -1.05 29.98
C GLN A 57 16.48 -0.87 28.52
N THR A 58 15.19 -1.03 28.23
CA THR A 58 14.60 -0.76 26.91
C THR A 58 13.52 0.30 27.03
N LEU A 59 13.48 1.23 26.08
CA LEU A 59 12.37 2.12 25.81
C LEU A 59 11.73 1.72 24.47
N THR A 60 10.49 1.24 24.51
CA THR A 60 9.69 0.93 23.34
C THR A 60 8.80 2.12 23.01
N VAL A 61 8.66 2.47 21.74
CA VAL A 61 7.78 3.55 21.27
C VAL A 61 6.86 2.97 20.20
N GLU A 62 5.55 3.11 20.40
CA GLU A 62 4.53 2.59 19.48
C GLU A 62 4.31 3.51 18.26
N PRO A 63 3.84 2.97 17.11
CA PRO A 63 3.46 3.75 15.92
C PRO A 63 2.59 4.97 16.24
N GLY A 64 2.73 6.04 15.44
CA GLY A 64 1.99 7.29 15.58
C GLY A 64 2.37 8.15 16.80
N THR A 65 3.31 7.72 17.65
CA THR A 65 3.73 8.48 18.83
C THR A 65 4.56 9.72 18.44
N ILE A 66 4.19 10.90 18.96
CA ILE A 66 4.92 12.16 18.80
C ILE A 66 5.67 12.49 20.09
N ILE A 67 6.95 12.82 19.96
CA ILE A 67 7.88 13.18 21.03
C ILE A 67 8.45 14.57 20.71
N GLN A 68 8.18 15.54 21.58
CA GLN A 68 8.54 16.94 21.39
C GLN A 68 9.56 17.40 22.46
N PHE A 69 10.77 17.72 22.01
CA PHE A 69 11.87 18.15 22.86
C PHE A 69 11.95 19.68 22.99
N GLY A 70 12.13 20.18 24.21
CA GLY A 70 12.51 21.57 24.45
C GLY A 70 13.95 21.88 24.03
N ALA A 71 14.37 23.14 24.10
CA ALA A 71 15.71 23.59 23.66
C ALA A 71 16.90 22.94 24.41
N THR A 72 16.64 22.40 25.60
CA THR A 72 17.57 21.60 26.43
C THR A 72 17.32 20.09 26.35
N GLY A 73 16.32 19.65 25.60
CA GLY A 73 15.92 18.26 25.44
C GLY A 73 17.00 17.42 24.74
N ARG A 74 17.29 16.25 25.31
CA ARG A 74 18.22 15.25 24.76
C ARG A 74 17.75 13.86 25.17
N LEU A 75 17.72 12.92 24.23
CA LEU A 75 17.63 11.49 24.53
C LEU A 75 19.03 10.88 24.51
N ARG A 76 19.49 10.32 25.63
CA ARG A 76 20.75 9.58 25.71
C ARG A 76 20.47 8.09 25.86
N ILE A 77 21.08 7.27 25.03
CA ILE A 77 20.84 5.84 24.94
C ILE A 77 22.12 5.10 25.34
N LYS A 78 22.00 4.27 26.37
CA LYS A 78 23.02 3.31 26.81
C LYS A 78 22.51 1.87 26.78
N GLY A 79 21.24 1.69 27.14
CA GLY A 79 20.46 0.49 26.82
C GLY A 79 19.92 0.54 25.39
N ASN A 80 18.65 0.19 25.21
CA ASN A 80 18.03 0.05 23.90
C ASN A 80 16.82 0.97 23.70
N VAL A 81 16.66 1.49 22.50
CA VAL A 81 15.39 2.05 22.01
C VAL A 81 14.85 1.16 20.91
N LEU A 82 13.56 0.83 20.99
CA LEU A 82 12.81 0.12 19.95
C LEU A 82 11.67 1.05 19.51
N ALA A 83 11.91 1.81 18.44
CA ALA A 83 10.93 2.70 17.86
C ALA A 83 10.65 2.23 16.42
N SER A 84 9.68 1.33 16.27
CA SER A 84 9.20 0.86 14.96
C SER A 84 7.78 1.38 14.73
N GLY A 85 7.66 2.39 13.87
CA GLY A 85 6.39 2.90 13.37
C GLY A 85 5.85 2.07 12.21
N THR A 86 4.89 2.63 11.47
CA THR A 86 4.48 2.11 10.16
C THR A 86 4.53 3.23 9.12
N SER A 87 4.37 2.90 7.84
CA SER A 87 4.27 3.89 6.76
C SER A 87 3.06 4.82 6.88
N LEU A 88 1.98 4.37 7.55
CA LEU A 88 0.78 5.15 7.83
C LEU A 88 0.90 5.94 9.14
N ASP A 89 1.53 5.34 10.16
CA ASP A 89 1.66 5.88 11.52
C ASP A 89 3.15 6.03 11.94
N PRO A 90 3.91 6.95 11.34
CA PRO A 90 5.33 7.14 11.65
C PRO A 90 5.55 7.77 13.03
N ILE A 91 6.59 7.33 13.73
CA ILE A 91 6.96 7.86 15.05
C ILE A 91 7.73 9.17 14.86
N THR A 92 7.31 10.26 15.51
CA THR A 92 7.88 11.60 15.25
C THR A 92 8.70 12.12 16.45
N PHE A 93 9.99 12.39 16.24
CA PHE A 93 10.89 13.05 17.18
C PHE A 93 11.22 14.47 16.69
N THR A 94 10.64 15.49 17.31
CA THR A 94 10.72 16.90 16.84
C THR A 94 10.97 17.92 17.96
N ALA A 95 11.16 19.18 17.61
CA ALA A 95 11.33 20.29 18.54
C ALA A 95 9.99 20.92 18.94
N GLN A 96 9.84 21.30 20.22
CA GLN A 96 8.77 22.22 20.67
C GLN A 96 8.89 23.60 20.01
N ASN A 97 10.11 23.99 19.62
CA ASN A 97 10.40 25.21 18.87
C ASN A 97 11.50 24.92 17.85
N GLN A 98 11.12 24.86 16.57
CA GLN A 98 11.98 24.52 15.44
C GLN A 98 13.12 25.54 15.21
N VAL A 99 12.97 26.79 15.68
CA VAL A 99 14.02 27.82 15.57
C VAL A 99 15.18 27.48 16.51
N SER A 100 14.90 27.23 17.78
CA SER A 100 15.91 26.80 18.76
C SER A 100 16.36 25.35 18.57
N GLY A 101 15.49 24.50 18.01
CA GLY A 101 15.69 23.05 17.93
C GLY A 101 15.77 22.39 19.30
N TRP A 102 16.25 21.15 19.31
CA TRP A 102 16.64 20.38 20.51
C TRP A 102 18.10 19.90 20.39
N LYS A 103 18.62 19.06 21.29
CA LYS A 103 20.05 18.73 21.29
C LYS A 103 20.46 17.63 20.32
N SER A 104 20.04 16.39 20.58
CA SER A 104 20.37 15.19 19.79
C SER A 104 19.84 13.93 20.47
N ILE A 105 19.66 12.85 19.70
CA ILE A 105 19.75 11.48 20.22
C ILE A 105 21.24 11.13 20.31
N PHE A 106 21.72 10.77 21.50
CA PHE A 106 23.13 10.44 21.74
C PHE A 106 23.25 9.00 22.26
N MET A 107 23.80 8.11 21.43
CA MET A 107 24.07 6.72 21.76
C MET A 107 25.54 6.57 22.20
N ASP A 108 25.76 6.24 23.47
CA ASP A 108 27.10 6.01 24.03
C ASP A 108 27.11 4.93 25.14
N SER A 109 27.10 3.67 24.71
CA SER A 109 27.16 2.47 25.53
C SER A 109 28.61 2.16 25.91
N VAL A 110 28.78 1.46 27.03
CA VAL A 110 30.04 0.81 27.43
C VAL A 110 29.95 -0.71 27.35
N ASN A 111 28.78 -1.26 26.98
CA ASN A 111 28.49 -2.68 26.93
C ASN A 111 27.99 -3.11 25.54
N VAL A 112 28.90 -3.06 24.57
CA VAL A 112 28.64 -3.29 23.13
C VAL A 112 28.01 -4.64 22.76
N ALA A 113 27.87 -5.57 23.71
CA ALA A 113 27.23 -6.87 23.51
C ALA A 113 25.70 -6.78 23.45
N SER A 114 25.10 -5.85 24.22
CA SER A 114 23.64 -5.69 24.38
C SER A 114 23.02 -4.59 23.53
N ASP A 115 23.83 -3.84 22.80
CA ASP A 115 23.40 -2.72 21.94
C ASP A 115 22.63 -3.25 20.73
N SER A 116 21.34 -2.96 20.63
CA SER A 116 20.42 -3.41 19.58
C SER A 116 19.30 -2.40 19.33
N THR A 117 19.66 -1.11 19.25
CA THR A 117 18.72 -0.01 19.08
C THR A 117 18.21 0.08 17.64
N ILE A 118 16.89 0.20 17.49
CA ILE A 118 16.18 0.25 16.20
C ILE A 118 15.34 1.53 16.15
N PHE A 119 15.48 2.26 15.04
CA PHE A 119 14.51 3.25 14.57
C PHE A 119 14.01 2.81 13.19
N GLU A 120 12.71 2.63 13.06
CA GLU A 120 12.06 2.19 11.84
C GLU A 120 10.78 3.01 11.61
N TYR A 121 10.53 3.47 10.38
CA TYR A 121 9.41 4.37 10.06
C TYR A 121 9.31 5.57 11.04
N CYS A 122 10.44 6.22 11.30
CA CYS A 122 10.53 7.39 12.19
C CYS A 122 10.77 8.69 11.39
N THR A 123 10.13 9.78 11.80
CA THR A 123 10.48 11.14 11.37
C THR A 123 11.28 11.81 12.49
N ILE A 124 12.52 12.19 12.22
CA ILE A 124 13.43 12.76 13.22
C ILE A 124 13.97 14.08 12.69
N GLU A 125 13.69 15.18 13.40
CA GLU A 125 13.88 16.52 12.84
C GLU A 125 14.25 17.61 13.85
N TYR A 126 14.88 18.68 13.36
CA TYR A 126 15.25 19.89 14.13
C TYR A 126 16.20 19.67 15.33
N GLY A 127 17.04 18.63 15.29
CA GLY A 127 18.14 18.43 16.24
C GLY A 127 19.32 19.34 15.93
N LYS A 128 19.62 20.30 16.83
CA LYS A 128 20.55 21.42 16.61
C LYS A 128 21.76 21.48 17.55
N GLY A 129 21.94 20.47 18.41
CA GLY A 129 23.04 20.44 19.39
C GLY A 129 24.27 19.70 18.88
N THR A 130 24.09 18.50 18.36
CA THR A 130 25.16 17.70 17.71
C THR A 130 24.61 16.96 16.48
N GLY A 131 23.68 17.59 15.77
CA GLY A 131 22.85 16.96 14.74
C GLY A 131 21.66 16.20 15.34
N LEU A 132 20.96 15.42 14.50
CA LEU A 132 19.88 14.52 14.94
C LEU A 132 20.44 13.40 15.81
N PHE A 133 21.53 12.77 15.37
CA PHE A 133 22.18 11.64 16.01
C PHE A 133 23.66 11.88 16.31
N ARG A 134 24.11 11.32 17.44
CA ARG A 134 25.53 11.05 17.71
C ARG A 134 25.63 9.61 18.17
N ILE A 135 26.41 8.79 17.46
CA ILE A 135 26.50 7.35 17.71
C ILE A 135 27.97 6.98 17.89
N THR A 136 28.34 6.58 19.11
CA THR A 136 29.74 6.26 19.45
C THR A 136 29.85 4.98 20.26
N ASN A 137 30.76 4.09 19.85
CA ASN A 137 30.96 2.76 20.46
C ASN A 137 29.67 1.93 20.52
N PHE A 138 28.89 1.94 19.43
CA PHE A 138 27.67 1.14 19.28
C PHE A 138 27.84 0.19 18.08
N SER A 139 27.38 -1.06 18.16
CA SER A 139 27.75 -2.11 17.17
C SER A 139 26.60 -2.68 16.33
N LYS A 140 25.34 -2.50 16.74
CA LYS A 140 24.14 -3.02 16.04
C LYS A 140 23.00 -2.00 16.01
N VAL A 141 23.27 -0.78 15.56
CA VAL A 141 22.22 0.23 15.35
C VAL A 141 21.61 0.05 13.97
N ARG A 142 20.28 0.00 13.90
CA ARG A 142 19.49 -0.02 12.66
C ARG A 142 18.63 1.23 12.59
N ILE A 143 18.73 1.99 11.51
CA ILE A 143 17.90 3.15 11.20
C ILE A 143 17.36 2.95 9.79
N GLU A 144 16.08 2.61 9.68
CA GLU A 144 15.50 2.06 8.44
C GLU A 144 14.15 2.73 8.12
N ASN A 145 13.85 2.96 6.85
CA ASN A 145 12.58 3.59 6.42
C ASN A 145 12.28 4.96 7.09
N CYS A 146 13.29 5.68 7.57
CA CYS A 146 13.12 6.93 8.35
C CYS A 146 13.27 8.20 7.49
N THR A 147 12.62 9.28 7.91
CA THR A 147 12.86 10.64 7.41
C THR A 147 13.71 11.44 8.40
N LEU A 148 14.91 11.86 7.99
CA LEU A 148 15.93 12.50 8.83
C LEU A 148 16.24 13.91 8.30
N GLN A 149 15.67 14.95 8.91
CA GLN A 149 15.64 16.28 8.30
C GLN A 149 15.88 17.48 9.22
N TYR A 150 16.32 18.60 8.62
CA TYR A 150 16.53 19.88 9.33
C TYR A 150 17.47 19.80 10.55
N GLY A 151 18.34 18.81 10.59
CA GLY A 151 19.41 18.70 11.57
C GLY A 151 20.47 19.79 11.36
N GLN A 152 21.02 20.30 12.46
CA GLN A 152 22.05 21.34 12.43
C GLN A 152 23.17 21.05 13.43
N ALA A 153 24.43 21.21 13.01
CA ALA A 153 25.56 20.96 13.91
C ALA A 153 26.82 21.72 13.53
N PHE A 154 27.85 21.53 14.36
CA PHE A 154 29.25 21.85 14.06
C PHE A 154 30.05 20.62 13.59
N GLY A 155 29.48 19.41 13.61
CA GLY A 155 30.22 18.15 13.35
C GLY A 155 29.57 17.15 12.39
N ALA A 156 28.24 17.06 12.36
CA ALA A 156 27.45 16.38 11.34
C ALA A 156 25.99 16.83 11.46
N GLY A 157 25.32 17.26 10.39
CA GLY A 157 23.95 17.80 10.50
C GLY A 157 22.91 16.73 10.86
N CYS A 158 22.96 15.56 10.19
CA CYS A 158 22.14 14.40 10.52
C CYS A 158 22.82 13.54 11.61
N ALA A 159 23.90 12.80 11.28
CA ALA A 159 24.49 11.82 12.20
C ALA A 159 26.03 11.79 12.21
N PHE A 160 26.59 11.80 13.42
CA PHE A 160 28.03 11.56 13.66
C PHE A 160 28.27 10.13 14.12
N PHE A 161 29.25 9.45 13.51
CA PHE A 161 29.70 8.09 13.85
C PHE A 161 31.15 8.09 14.33
N GLY A 162 31.41 7.46 15.48
CA GLY A 162 32.76 7.25 16.01
C GLY A 162 32.95 5.86 16.59
N ASN A 163 33.80 5.03 15.96
CA ASN A 163 34.00 3.61 16.31
C ASN A 163 32.67 2.83 16.39
N THR A 164 31.85 2.95 15.35
CA THR A 164 30.47 2.46 15.33
C THR A 164 30.21 1.67 14.05
N SER A 165 29.50 0.54 14.17
CA SER A 165 28.88 -0.13 13.04
C SER A 165 27.37 0.08 13.12
N ALA A 166 26.79 0.63 12.06
CA ALA A 166 25.38 0.97 11.96
C ALA A 166 24.88 0.70 10.53
N ILE A 167 23.61 0.32 10.41
CA ILE A 167 22.91 0.11 9.14
C ILE A 167 21.91 1.25 8.96
N PHE A 168 22.03 1.94 7.84
CA PHE A 168 21.07 2.94 7.34
C PHE A 168 20.48 2.39 6.05
N LYS A 169 19.22 1.95 6.05
CA LYS A 169 18.56 1.40 4.86
C LYS A 169 17.28 2.17 4.50
N ASN A 170 17.10 2.51 3.23
CA ASN A 170 15.87 3.13 2.70
C ASN A 170 15.41 4.39 3.47
N ASN A 171 16.35 5.25 3.89
CA ASN A 171 16.02 6.51 4.59
C ASN A 171 15.99 7.70 3.64
N LEU A 172 15.11 8.67 3.91
CA LEU A 172 15.14 10.01 3.32
C LEU A 172 15.92 10.96 4.24
N VAL A 173 17.07 11.46 3.78
CA VAL A 173 17.97 12.32 4.56
C VAL A 173 18.11 13.67 3.88
N GLN A 174 17.43 14.70 4.40
CA GLN A 174 17.27 15.96 3.67
C GLN A 174 17.39 17.24 4.48
N TYR A 175 17.89 18.31 3.85
CA TYR A 175 17.98 19.65 4.43
C TYR A 175 18.77 19.73 5.75
N ASN A 176 19.72 18.81 5.96
CA ASN A 176 20.63 18.84 7.10
C ASN A 176 21.82 19.75 6.80
N THR A 177 22.27 20.50 7.80
CA THR A 177 23.30 21.55 7.64
C THR A 177 24.41 21.43 8.68
N CYS A 178 25.66 21.64 8.27
CA CYS A 178 26.79 21.63 9.20
C CYS A 178 27.75 22.80 8.97
N GLN A 179 28.14 23.47 10.07
CA GLN A 179 29.07 24.61 10.03
C GLN A 179 30.54 24.22 9.82
N ASN A 180 30.82 22.96 9.46
CA ASN A 180 32.18 22.47 9.25
C ASN A 180 32.22 21.24 8.34
N ASN A 181 31.84 20.07 8.87
CA ASN A 181 32.04 18.75 8.27
C ASN A 181 30.72 17.98 8.16
N GLY A 182 30.40 17.36 7.02
CA GLY A 182 29.32 16.38 6.93
C GLY A 182 27.93 16.99 7.06
N GLY A 183 27.40 17.57 5.99
CA GLY A 183 26.07 18.21 6.00
C GLY A 183 24.98 17.24 6.48
N ALA A 184 24.99 16.00 5.98
CA ALA A 184 24.30 14.88 6.63
C ALA A 184 25.20 14.11 7.61
N PHE A 185 26.27 13.47 7.13
CA PHE A 185 26.98 12.42 7.84
C PHE A 185 28.47 12.71 8.07
N SER A 186 28.99 12.32 9.23
CA SER A 186 30.43 12.32 9.50
C SER A 186 30.87 11.01 10.14
N ILE A 187 31.79 10.31 9.47
CA ILE A 187 32.20 8.93 9.79
C ILE A 187 33.67 8.91 10.21
N SER A 188 33.94 8.32 11.38
CA SER A 188 35.28 8.23 11.96
C SER A 188 35.47 6.93 12.77
N GLY A 189 36.74 6.50 12.88
CA GLY A 189 37.10 5.31 13.65
C GLY A 189 37.07 4.01 12.83
N THR A 190 37.16 2.86 13.51
CA THR A 190 37.32 1.53 12.89
C THR A 190 36.02 0.77 12.63
N GLY A 191 34.87 1.45 12.72
CA GLY A 191 33.56 0.81 12.54
C GLY A 191 33.11 0.83 11.07
N SER A 192 32.43 -0.22 10.63
CA SER A 192 31.92 -0.33 9.27
C SER A 192 30.42 0.01 9.27
N CYS A 193 30.10 1.18 8.76
CA CYS A 193 28.71 1.62 8.57
C CYS A 193 28.26 1.28 7.15
N VAL A 194 27.03 0.76 7.02
CA VAL A 194 26.41 0.42 5.75
C VAL A 194 25.29 1.40 5.48
N PHE A 195 25.31 1.99 4.29
CA PHE A 195 24.27 2.88 3.77
C PHE A 195 23.73 2.23 2.49
N GLU A 196 22.50 1.75 2.54
CA GLU A 196 21.86 1.03 1.44
C GLU A 196 20.53 1.71 1.05
N GLU A 197 20.25 1.89 -0.24
CA GLU A 197 18.95 2.37 -0.75
C GLU A 197 18.49 3.74 -0.20
N ASN A 198 19.37 4.55 0.40
CA ASN A 198 18.98 5.84 0.99
C ASN A 198 18.87 6.94 -0.07
N THR A 199 17.93 7.87 0.12
CA THR A 199 17.83 9.13 -0.63
C THR A 199 18.39 10.26 0.22
N ILE A 200 19.56 10.80 -0.14
CA ILE A 200 20.34 11.77 0.63
C ILE A 200 20.45 13.07 -0.19
N ILE A 201 19.55 14.02 0.07
CA ILE A 201 19.34 15.18 -0.81
C ILE A 201 19.37 16.53 -0.10
N HIS A 202 19.86 17.58 -0.78
CA HIS A 202 19.85 18.96 -0.26
C HIS A 202 20.52 19.13 1.12
N ASN A 203 21.58 18.38 1.41
CA ASN A 203 22.38 18.55 2.63
C ASN A 203 23.62 19.42 2.32
N SER A 204 23.99 20.28 3.27
CA SER A 204 24.98 21.35 3.05
C SER A 204 26.04 21.41 4.17
N ALA A 205 27.31 21.60 3.81
CA ALA A 205 28.41 21.77 4.74
C ALA A 205 29.28 23.00 4.41
N ASP A 206 29.52 23.88 5.40
CA ASP A 206 30.30 25.12 5.19
C ASP A 206 31.73 24.86 4.64
N ASN A 207 32.34 23.69 4.91
CA ASN A 207 33.68 23.33 4.42
C ASN A 207 33.75 21.98 3.67
N TYR A 208 33.36 20.87 4.29
CA TYR A 208 33.72 19.53 3.79
C TYR A 208 32.52 18.58 3.79
N GLY A 209 32.24 17.91 2.65
CA GLY A 209 31.30 16.79 2.57
C GLY A 209 29.84 17.19 2.80
N GLY A 210 29.11 17.62 1.77
CA GLY A 210 27.71 18.02 1.91
C GLY A 210 26.80 16.87 2.33
N ALA A 211 27.02 15.67 1.77
CA ALA A 211 26.40 14.44 2.26
C ALA A 211 27.28 13.74 3.31
N PHE A 212 28.55 13.44 3.01
CA PHE A 212 29.43 12.63 3.84
C PHE A 212 30.81 13.25 4.05
N THR A 213 31.30 13.24 5.30
CA THR A 213 32.74 13.31 5.59
C THR A 213 33.24 11.97 6.10
N ILE A 214 34.36 11.50 5.56
CA ILE A 214 34.99 10.23 5.92
C ILE A 214 36.42 10.49 6.39
N SER A 215 36.77 9.90 7.52
CA SER A 215 38.10 10.05 8.14
C SER A 215 38.68 8.70 8.51
N SER A 216 39.98 8.50 8.24
CA SER A 216 40.68 7.25 8.54
C SER A 216 40.55 6.85 10.02
N PRO A 217 40.41 5.54 10.32
CA PRO A 217 40.48 4.39 9.40
C PRO A 217 39.10 3.92 8.89
N ALA A 218 38.11 4.80 8.75
CA ALA A 218 36.75 4.40 8.40
C ALA A 218 36.63 3.77 6.99
N ASN A 219 35.82 2.71 6.91
CA ASN A 219 35.55 1.90 5.72
C ASN A 219 34.05 1.65 5.50
N PRO A 220 33.22 2.70 5.33
CA PRO A 220 31.80 2.51 5.04
C PRO A 220 31.55 1.82 3.70
N ILE A 221 30.36 1.25 3.56
CA ILE A 221 29.82 0.71 2.30
C ILE A 221 28.60 1.55 1.95
N LEU A 222 28.60 2.16 0.77
CA LEU A 222 27.45 2.85 0.20
C LEU A 222 26.98 2.03 -1.01
N SER A 223 25.81 1.39 -0.91
CA SER A 223 25.17 0.63 -1.98
C SER A 223 23.83 1.24 -2.42
N ASN A 224 23.58 1.37 -3.72
CA ASN A 224 22.27 1.73 -4.29
C ASN A 224 21.62 3.02 -3.74
N ASN A 225 22.41 3.98 -3.23
CA ASN A 225 21.89 5.24 -2.69
C ASN A 225 21.68 6.29 -3.81
N ILE A 226 20.69 7.16 -3.64
CA ILE A 226 20.51 8.38 -4.43
C ILE A 226 21.07 9.54 -3.60
N ILE A 227 22.15 10.17 -4.05
CA ILE A 227 22.87 11.22 -3.33
C ILE A 227 22.90 12.46 -4.22
N SER A 228 21.93 13.37 -4.05
CA SER A 228 21.67 14.42 -5.05
C SER A 228 21.54 15.83 -4.46
N PHE A 229 21.99 16.84 -5.20
CA PHE A 229 21.86 18.26 -4.83
C PHE A 229 22.45 18.62 -3.46
N ASN A 230 23.50 17.93 -3.01
CA ASN A 230 24.25 18.27 -1.80
C ASN A 230 25.36 19.28 -2.14
N ASP A 231 25.73 20.13 -1.18
CA ASP A 231 26.72 21.20 -1.39
C ASP A 231 27.78 21.31 -0.28
N ALA A 232 29.00 21.67 -0.68
CA ALA A 232 30.11 21.97 0.24
C ALA A 232 31.17 22.91 -0.38
N LEU A 233 32.16 23.33 0.42
CA LEU A 233 33.35 24.01 -0.14
C LEU A 233 34.20 23.03 -0.98
N THR A 234 34.39 21.80 -0.50
CA THR A 234 34.99 20.66 -1.24
C THR A 234 34.29 19.35 -0.90
N GLY A 235 34.19 18.42 -1.85
CA GLY A 235 33.45 17.17 -1.69
C GLY A 235 31.95 17.43 -1.54
N GLY A 236 31.29 17.90 -2.60
CA GLY A 236 29.88 18.32 -2.57
C GLY A 236 28.95 17.24 -2.03
N ALA A 237 29.12 15.99 -2.50
CA ALA A 237 28.58 14.82 -1.79
C ALA A 237 29.56 14.31 -0.71
N ILE A 238 30.74 13.81 -1.09
CA ILE A 238 31.66 13.05 -0.24
C ILE A 238 33.02 13.74 -0.16
N HIS A 239 33.54 13.89 1.07
CA HIS A 239 34.91 14.32 1.33
C HIS A 239 35.66 13.29 2.20
N CYS A 240 36.73 12.70 1.67
CA CYS A 240 37.66 11.81 2.37
C CYS A 240 39.00 12.49 2.61
N TRP A 241 39.40 12.61 3.88
CA TRP A 241 40.61 13.34 4.28
C TRP A 241 41.94 12.70 3.87
N SER A 242 42.15 11.45 4.27
CA SER A 242 43.40 10.68 4.05
C SER A 242 43.18 9.24 4.51
N PHE A 243 43.71 8.26 3.76
CA PHE A 243 43.69 6.83 4.10
C PHE A 243 42.29 6.26 4.40
N CYS A 244 41.26 6.77 3.72
CA CYS A 244 39.94 6.11 3.71
C CYS A 244 39.95 4.96 2.70
N SER A 245 39.25 3.88 3.03
CA SER A 245 39.12 2.70 2.18
C SER A 245 37.66 2.27 2.19
N PHE A 246 36.85 2.84 1.29
CA PHE A 246 35.39 2.63 1.28
C PHE A 246 34.89 2.21 -0.09
N THR A 247 33.70 1.60 -0.10
CA THR A 247 33.07 1.06 -1.31
C THR A 247 31.88 1.93 -1.72
N LEU A 248 31.81 2.24 -3.02
CA LEU A 248 30.64 2.82 -3.67
C LEU A 248 30.14 1.82 -4.72
N ASP A 249 28.96 1.23 -4.54
CA ASP A 249 28.36 0.31 -5.51
C ASP A 249 26.94 0.74 -5.90
N GLY A 250 26.63 0.82 -7.20
CA GLY A 250 25.27 1.08 -7.70
C GLY A 250 24.65 2.45 -7.32
N ASN A 251 25.41 3.41 -6.77
CA ASN A 251 24.85 4.68 -6.30
C ASN A 251 24.62 5.66 -7.46
N THR A 252 23.60 6.52 -7.33
CA THR A 252 23.37 7.66 -8.23
C THR A 252 23.75 8.96 -7.53
N PHE A 253 24.64 9.73 -8.14
CA PHE A 253 25.07 11.05 -7.70
C PHE A 253 24.61 12.10 -8.69
N GLU A 254 23.59 12.90 -8.36
CA GLU A 254 23.02 13.89 -9.30
C GLU A 254 23.10 15.33 -8.78
N GLY A 255 23.62 16.26 -9.59
CA GLY A 255 23.50 17.70 -9.33
C GLY A 255 24.15 18.18 -8.02
N ASN A 256 25.06 17.39 -7.43
CA ASN A 256 25.85 17.83 -6.29
C ASN A 256 26.83 18.92 -6.73
N THR A 257 27.20 19.80 -5.81
CA THR A 257 28.07 20.95 -6.13
C THR A 257 29.15 21.18 -5.09
N SER A 258 30.32 21.67 -5.53
CA SER A 258 31.31 22.20 -4.59
C SER A 258 31.91 23.53 -5.07
N THR A 259 32.46 24.31 -4.14
CA THR A 259 33.02 25.64 -4.46
C THR A 259 34.39 25.55 -5.13
N TYR A 260 35.22 24.58 -4.74
CA TYR A 260 36.54 24.33 -5.32
C TYR A 260 36.59 22.97 -5.99
N ASP A 261 36.73 21.90 -5.20
CA ASP A 261 37.13 20.58 -5.71
C ASP A 261 36.14 19.47 -5.31
N GLY A 262 35.99 18.47 -6.19
CA GLY A 262 35.13 17.29 -6.10
C GLY A 262 33.66 17.60 -5.82
N ALA A 263 32.82 17.82 -6.84
CA ALA A 263 31.38 17.98 -6.66
C ALA A 263 30.73 16.72 -6.09
N VAL A 264 31.21 15.53 -6.45
CA VAL A 264 30.79 14.27 -5.84
C VAL A 264 31.80 13.76 -4.84
N LEU A 265 33.07 13.64 -5.23
CA LEU A 265 34.08 13.02 -4.39
C LEU A 265 35.37 13.83 -4.37
N TRP A 266 35.75 14.29 -3.18
CA TRP A 266 37.12 14.73 -2.88
C TRP A 266 37.83 13.64 -2.08
N ALA A 267 39.00 13.18 -2.54
CA ALA A 267 39.73 12.09 -1.91
C ALA A 267 41.23 12.39 -1.76
N GLY A 268 41.69 12.46 -0.51
CA GLY A 268 43.11 12.40 -0.16
C GLY A 268 43.58 10.97 0.14
N ASN A 269 44.72 10.56 -0.41
CA ASN A 269 45.41 9.29 -0.08
C ASN A 269 44.49 8.06 0.07
N ALA A 270 43.56 7.83 -0.87
CA ALA A 270 42.45 6.88 -0.72
C ALA A 270 42.60 5.59 -1.55
N PHE A 271 41.99 4.51 -1.05
CA PHE A 271 41.91 3.19 -1.69
C PHE A 271 40.45 2.80 -1.91
N LEU A 272 39.89 3.21 -3.04
CA LEU A 272 38.45 3.09 -3.30
C LEU A 272 38.14 1.95 -4.26
N THR A 273 36.99 1.32 -4.01
CA THR A 273 36.32 0.42 -4.96
C THR A 273 35.01 1.09 -5.36
N VAL A 274 34.88 1.42 -6.64
CA VAL A 274 33.77 2.24 -7.16
C VAL A 274 33.15 1.54 -8.36
N THR A 275 32.02 0.86 -8.15
CA THR A 275 31.40 -0.03 -9.13
C THR A 275 29.98 0.38 -9.50
N ASN A 276 29.62 0.34 -10.79
CA ASN A 276 28.24 0.53 -11.27
C ASN A 276 27.55 1.85 -10.85
N ASN A 277 28.30 2.90 -10.48
CA ASN A 277 27.73 4.17 -10.02
C ASN A 277 27.40 5.10 -11.19
N THR A 278 26.40 5.96 -11.01
CA THR A 278 25.98 6.94 -12.02
C THR A 278 26.23 8.35 -11.50
N PHE A 279 26.95 9.18 -12.25
CA PHE A 279 27.35 10.55 -11.91
C PHE A 279 26.73 11.52 -12.93
N ILE A 280 25.69 12.25 -12.53
CA ILE A 280 24.86 13.08 -13.41
C ILE A 280 24.99 14.57 -13.04
N ASN A 281 25.37 15.43 -13.98
CA ASN A 281 25.29 16.89 -13.86
C ASN A 281 25.94 17.50 -12.58
N ASN A 282 26.96 16.85 -12.01
CA ASN A 282 27.64 17.36 -10.81
C ASN A 282 28.66 18.43 -11.21
N VAL A 283 28.70 19.56 -10.48
CA VAL A 283 29.46 20.74 -10.89
C VAL A 283 30.29 21.32 -9.75
N SER A 284 31.60 21.46 -9.94
CA SER A 284 32.49 22.15 -9.00
C SER A 284 33.29 23.26 -9.69
N GLY A 285 34.09 24.00 -8.90
CA GLY A 285 34.85 25.15 -9.39
C GLY A 285 35.99 24.72 -10.29
N ASP A 286 36.97 24.01 -9.74
CA ASP A 286 38.20 23.61 -10.43
C ASP A 286 38.09 22.27 -11.18
N ASP A 287 37.14 21.42 -10.79
CA ASP A 287 36.88 20.09 -11.36
C ASP A 287 35.37 19.80 -11.39
N GLY A 288 34.97 18.54 -11.64
CA GLY A 288 33.57 18.11 -11.70
C GLY A 288 33.29 16.95 -10.75
N ALA A 289 33.02 15.74 -11.26
CA ALA A 289 32.55 14.65 -10.39
C ALA A 289 33.58 14.22 -9.30
N VAL A 290 34.77 13.75 -9.70
CA VAL A 290 35.72 13.04 -8.82
C VAL A 290 37.10 13.70 -8.83
N ALA A 291 37.70 13.85 -7.65
CA ALA A 291 38.95 14.57 -7.47
C ALA A 291 39.89 13.87 -6.49
N PHE A 292 41.13 13.59 -6.93
CA PHE A 292 42.17 12.95 -6.13
C PHE A 292 43.36 13.87 -5.90
N PHE A 293 43.64 14.12 -4.62
CA PHE A 293 44.72 15.00 -4.19
C PHE A 293 45.67 14.28 -3.24
N GLN A 294 46.94 14.15 -3.64
CA GLN A 294 48.07 13.64 -2.84
C GLN A 294 48.17 12.10 -2.81
N SER A 295 49.41 11.64 -2.55
CA SER A 295 50.02 10.48 -3.20
C SER A 295 49.59 9.09 -2.72
N TYR A 296 49.80 8.10 -3.60
CA TYR A 296 49.59 6.66 -3.36
C TYR A 296 48.13 6.21 -3.31
N THR A 297 47.25 6.85 -4.08
CA THR A 297 45.97 6.22 -4.44
C THR A 297 46.24 5.04 -5.38
N ASN A 298 45.53 3.94 -5.17
CA ASN A 298 45.37 2.85 -6.15
C ASN A 298 43.91 2.44 -6.09
N SER A 299 43.05 3.28 -6.67
CA SER A 299 41.60 3.12 -6.65
C SER A 299 41.12 2.48 -7.94
N ASN A 300 40.19 1.54 -7.82
CA ASN A 300 39.63 0.80 -8.93
C ASN A 300 38.18 1.25 -9.16
N PHE A 301 37.91 1.62 -10.41
CA PHE A 301 36.58 1.96 -10.90
C PHE A 301 36.20 0.89 -11.94
N ASN A 302 34.97 0.35 -11.86
CA ASN A 302 34.45 -0.53 -12.90
C ASN A 302 32.96 -0.23 -13.20
N GLY A 303 32.62 0.00 -14.46
CA GLY A 303 31.23 0.05 -14.93
C GLY A 303 30.44 1.30 -14.55
N ASN A 304 31.10 2.43 -14.25
CA ASN A 304 30.41 3.66 -13.86
C ASN A 304 30.07 4.55 -15.07
N TYR A 305 29.05 5.39 -14.90
CA TYR A 305 28.51 6.27 -15.94
C TYR A 305 28.59 7.74 -15.53
N TYR A 306 29.43 8.52 -16.21
CA TYR A 306 29.66 9.94 -15.96
C TYR A 306 29.01 10.78 -17.06
N THR A 307 27.86 11.41 -16.78
CA THR A 307 27.15 12.27 -17.73
C THR A 307 27.01 13.72 -17.28
N GLY A 308 27.31 14.67 -18.18
CA GLY A 308 27.00 16.10 -17.98
C GLY A 308 27.74 16.80 -16.84
N ASN A 309 28.71 16.15 -16.20
CA ASN A 309 29.46 16.73 -15.09
C ASN A 309 30.37 17.88 -15.59
N GLY A 310 30.67 18.85 -14.73
CA GLY A 310 31.30 20.10 -15.15
C GLY A 310 32.23 20.76 -14.15
N GLY A 311 33.25 21.46 -14.67
CA GLY A 311 34.25 22.20 -13.89
C GLY A 311 35.13 23.11 -14.74
N ASP A 312 36.06 23.85 -14.14
CA ASP A 312 37.02 24.65 -14.89
C ASP A 312 38.09 23.77 -15.59
N LYS A 313 38.72 22.82 -14.86
CA LYS A 313 39.82 21.97 -15.35
C LYS A 313 39.44 20.51 -15.57
N GLY A 314 38.62 19.92 -14.70
CA GLY A 314 38.15 18.53 -14.79
C GLY A 314 36.64 18.46 -15.00
N GLY A 315 36.16 17.59 -15.90
CA GLY A 315 34.73 17.36 -16.12
C GLY A 315 34.20 16.18 -15.29
N ALA A 316 34.86 15.03 -15.39
CA ALA A 316 34.55 13.84 -14.59
C ALA A 316 35.66 13.51 -13.57
N PHE A 317 36.94 13.61 -13.97
CA PHE A 317 38.09 13.36 -13.09
C PHE A 317 39.12 14.50 -13.09
N TYR A 318 39.62 14.82 -11.90
CA TYR A 318 40.84 15.62 -11.70
C TYR A 318 41.84 14.88 -10.80
N LEU A 319 43.07 14.68 -11.26
CA LEU A 319 44.11 13.90 -10.57
C LEU A 319 45.39 14.73 -10.36
N LEU A 320 45.93 14.67 -9.14
CA LEU A 320 47.13 15.41 -8.73
C LEU A 320 48.11 14.52 -7.93
N ASN A 321 49.41 14.83 -8.04
CA ASN A 321 50.47 14.40 -7.10
C ASN A 321 50.61 12.87 -6.90
N ASN A 322 51.09 12.15 -7.91
CA ASN A 322 51.33 10.68 -7.84
C ASN A 322 50.06 9.87 -7.52
N SER A 323 48.90 10.31 -8.01
CA SER A 323 47.66 9.53 -7.94
C SER A 323 47.66 8.41 -8.99
N GLN A 324 47.16 7.23 -8.64
CA GLN A 324 46.96 6.13 -9.59
C GLN A 324 45.52 5.63 -9.56
N ILE A 325 44.91 5.54 -10.74
CA ILE A 325 43.56 5.00 -10.93
C ILE A 325 43.52 3.97 -12.05
N ASN A 326 42.69 2.95 -11.86
CA ASN A 326 42.31 2.00 -12.90
C ASN A 326 40.82 2.21 -13.18
N LEU A 327 40.49 2.44 -14.44
CA LEU A 327 39.15 2.69 -14.97
C LEU A 327 38.80 1.55 -15.93
N GLU A 328 37.77 0.77 -15.63
CA GLU A 328 37.36 -0.38 -16.45
C GLU A 328 35.87 -0.26 -16.83
N ASN A 329 35.50 -0.55 -18.07
CA ASN A 329 34.08 -0.54 -18.50
C ASN A 329 33.36 0.82 -18.27
N GLU A 330 34.12 1.93 -18.16
CA GLU A 330 33.60 3.25 -17.79
C GLU A 330 32.96 3.97 -18.98
N THR A 331 31.97 4.83 -18.73
CA THR A 331 31.36 5.67 -19.76
C THR A 331 31.39 7.14 -19.39
N PHE A 332 32.05 7.95 -20.21
CA PHE A 332 32.16 9.39 -20.08
C PHE A 332 31.35 10.08 -21.19
N HIS A 333 30.12 10.46 -20.88
CA HIS A 333 29.18 11.07 -21.82
C HIS A 333 28.99 12.58 -21.55
N ALA A 334 29.03 13.42 -22.58
CA ALA A 334 28.57 14.83 -22.52
C ALA A 334 29.15 15.70 -21.37
N ASN A 335 30.27 15.33 -20.75
CA ASN A 335 30.89 16.11 -19.67
C ASN A 335 31.48 17.40 -20.26
N SER A 336 31.36 18.51 -19.55
CA SER A 336 31.66 19.85 -20.05
C SER A 336 32.72 20.54 -19.19
N VAL A 337 33.51 21.47 -19.74
CA VAL A 337 34.49 22.22 -18.95
C VAL A 337 34.67 23.65 -19.46
N SER A 338 34.88 24.60 -18.55
CA SER A 338 34.86 26.03 -18.87
C SER A 338 36.17 26.57 -19.45
N GLN A 339 37.34 26.02 -19.04
CA GLN A 339 38.65 26.64 -19.26
C GLN A 339 39.79 25.63 -19.47
N SER A 340 40.15 25.32 -20.73
CA SER A 340 41.34 24.50 -21.07
C SER A 340 41.38 23.10 -20.40
N GLY A 341 40.26 22.66 -19.83
CA GLY A 341 40.14 21.44 -19.05
C GLY A 341 39.81 20.20 -19.89
N ALA A 342 39.59 19.09 -19.19
CA ALA A 342 39.22 17.82 -19.80
C ALA A 342 38.25 16.95 -19.02
N ALA A 343 37.58 16.01 -19.68
CA ALA A 343 36.75 15.01 -19.01
C ALA A 343 37.58 14.22 -17.98
N ILE A 344 38.82 13.85 -18.33
CA ILE A 344 39.85 13.40 -17.37
C ILE A 344 41.06 14.33 -17.47
N TYR A 345 41.41 15.00 -16.37
CA TYR A 345 42.60 15.84 -16.25
C TYR A 345 43.56 15.26 -15.22
N ALA A 346 44.82 15.04 -15.58
CA ALA A 346 45.85 14.55 -14.66
C ALA A 346 47.18 15.33 -14.78
N THR A 347 47.75 15.67 -13.63
CA THR A 347 49.08 16.29 -13.58
C THR A 347 49.94 15.82 -12.40
N ASP A 348 51.25 16.04 -12.50
CA ASP A 348 52.25 15.80 -11.46
C ASP A 348 52.43 14.31 -11.09
N ASN A 349 52.97 13.55 -12.05
CA ASN A 349 53.39 12.15 -11.96
C ASN A 349 52.25 11.14 -11.70
N CYS A 350 51.02 11.46 -12.10
CA CYS A 350 49.88 10.54 -12.00
C CYS A 350 49.96 9.38 -13.01
N THR A 351 49.28 8.28 -12.71
CA THR A 351 49.09 7.14 -13.62
C THR A 351 47.61 6.89 -13.84
N ILE A 352 47.18 6.81 -15.11
CA ILE A 352 45.81 6.45 -15.47
C ILE A 352 45.88 5.20 -16.35
N ASN A 353 45.17 4.15 -15.96
CA ASN A 353 44.87 3.02 -16.83
C ASN A 353 43.37 3.03 -17.14
N VAL A 354 43.01 2.96 -18.42
CA VAL A 354 41.63 2.95 -18.92
C VAL A 354 41.46 1.73 -19.81
N GLU A 355 40.53 0.85 -19.49
CA GLU A 355 40.24 -0.34 -20.28
C GLU A 355 38.73 -0.42 -20.56
N ASN A 356 38.34 -0.84 -21.77
CA ASN A 356 36.94 -1.06 -22.16
C ASN A 356 36.02 0.16 -21.93
N SER A 357 36.52 1.39 -22.06
CA SER A 357 35.75 2.58 -21.70
C SER A 357 35.32 3.42 -22.91
N THR A 358 34.19 4.11 -22.79
CA THR A 358 33.67 5.00 -23.84
C THR A 358 33.75 6.47 -23.43
N PHE A 359 34.06 7.34 -24.39
CA PHE A 359 34.13 8.79 -24.25
C PHE A 359 33.34 9.39 -25.40
N THR A 360 32.12 9.84 -25.13
CA THR A 360 31.18 10.30 -26.16
C THR A 360 30.66 11.70 -25.88
N ASN A 361 30.54 12.53 -26.92
CA ASN A 361 29.91 13.87 -26.86
C ASN A 361 30.49 14.86 -25.82
N ASN A 362 31.67 14.62 -25.22
CA ASN A 362 32.21 15.51 -24.18
C ASN A 362 32.53 16.89 -24.79
N THR A 363 32.07 17.97 -24.14
CA THR A 363 32.12 19.35 -24.64
C THR A 363 33.23 20.13 -23.93
N SER A 364 34.45 19.76 -24.26
CA SER A 364 35.65 20.06 -23.47
C SER A 364 36.72 20.79 -24.27
N SER A 365 37.77 21.31 -23.61
CA SER A 365 38.95 21.72 -24.37
C SER A 365 39.77 20.51 -24.82
N ALA A 366 39.73 19.43 -24.03
CA ALA A 366 40.30 18.13 -24.38
C ALA A 366 39.53 16.96 -23.73
N THR A 367 39.54 15.75 -24.28
CA THR A 367 38.88 14.60 -23.60
C THR A 367 39.75 14.04 -22.47
N ILE A 368 41.05 13.87 -22.71
CA ILE A 368 42.05 13.50 -21.71
C ILE A 368 43.23 14.49 -21.75
N VAL A 369 43.65 15.01 -20.59
CA VAL A 369 44.86 15.82 -20.41
C VAL A 369 45.85 15.13 -19.48
N LEU A 370 47.10 15.02 -19.93
CA LEU A 370 48.26 14.55 -19.16
C LEU A 370 49.34 15.64 -19.12
N SER A 371 49.81 16.01 -17.94
CA SER A 371 50.91 16.97 -17.74
C SER A 371 51.89 16.53 -16.64
N GLY A 372 53.18 16.84 -16.78
CA GLY A 372 54.16 16.71 -15.70
C GLY A 372 54.50 15.27 -15.35
N ASN A 373 55.14 14.56 -16.29
CA ASN A 373 55.56 13.15 -16.16
C ASN A 373 54.45 12.13 -15.85
N CYS A 374 53.19 12.42 -16.19
CA CYS A 374 52.11 11.44 -16.08
C CYS A 374 52.24 10.30 -17.11
N ILE A 375 51.66 9.15 -16.78
CA ILE A 375 51.55 7.98 -17.65
C ILE A 375 50.06 7.70 -17.89
N GLY A 376 49.63 7.61 -19.14
CA GLY A 376 48.27 7.26 -19.51
C GLY A 376 48.23 6.03 -20.43
N ASN A 377 47.50 4.99 -20.05
CA ASN A 377 47.29 3.81 -20.89
C ASN A 377 45.79 3.69 -21.16
N ALA A 378 45.39 3.67 -22.43
CA ALA A 378 44.02 3.41 -22.83
C ALA A 378 43.97 2.17 -23.73
N LYS A 379 43.21 1.15 -23.35
CA LYS A 379 43.00 -0.06 -24.14
C LYS A 379 41.53 -0.22 -24.47
N ASN A 380 41.21 -0.59 -25.71
CA ASN A 380 39.85 -0.95 -26.11
C ASN A 380 38.82 0.16 -25.80
N CYS A 381 39.20 1.41 -26.08
CA CYS A 381 38.38 2.57 -25.75
C CYS A 381 37.78 3.22 -27.00
N LEU A 382 36.57 3.77 -26.86
CA LEU A 382 35.93 4.60 -27.88
C LEU A 382 36.05 6.07 -27.51
N PHE A 383 36.46 6.90 -28.47
CA PHE A 383 36.41 8.35 -28.41
C PHE A 383 35.58 8.83 -29.60
N ALA A 384 34.29 9.12 -29.39
CA ALA A 384 33.38 9.49 -30.46
C ALA A 384 32.68 10.85 -30.25
N ASN A 385 32.56 11.65 -31.32
CA ASN A 385 31.82 12.93 -31.32
C ASN A 385 32.25 13.94 -30.23
N ASN A 386 33.43 13.80 -29.63
CA ASN A 386 33.88 14.75 -28.62
C ASN A 386 34.24 16.09 -29.26
N GLN A 387 33.92 17.18 -28.57
CA GLN A 387 34.40 18.51 -28.90
C GLN A 387 35.65 18.78 -28.05
N GLY A 388 36.73 19.20 -28.71
CA GLY A 388 38.06 19.41 -28.10
C GLY A 388 39.11 18.38 -28.51
N ILE A 389 40.35 18.57 -28.04
CA ILE A 389 41.49 17.68 -28.32
C ILE A 389 41.30 16.36 -27.56
N VAL A 390 41.06 15.23 -28.23
CA VAL A 390 40.84 13.94 -27.55
C VAL A 390 41.98 13.59 -26.58
N ALA A 391 43.24 13.82 -26.97
CA ALA A 391 44.40 13.54 -26.13
C ALA A 391 45.41 14.70 -26.14
N SER A 392 45.58 15.39 -25.00
CA SER A 392 46.59 16.44 -24.79
C SER A 392 47.66 15.95 -23.82
N ILE A 393 48.90 15.82 -24.32
CA ILE A 393 50.00 15.12 -23.64
C ILE A 393 51.22 16.05 -23.60
N THR A 394 51.57 16.53 -22.42
CA THR A 394 52.52 17.65 -22.26
C THR A 394 53.51 17.42 -21.13
N ASN A 395 54.63 18.15 -21.16
CA ASN A 395 55.62 18.18 -20.07
C ASN A 395 56.09 16.77 -19.65
N SER A 396 56.81 16.09 -20.55
CA SER A 396 57.42 14.76 -20.34
C SER A 396 56.46 13.60 -20.03
N CYS A 397 55.18 13.70 -20.40
CA CYS A 397 54.24 12.59 -20.23
C CYS A 397 54.43 11.46 -21.25
N GLN A 398 53.90 10.28 -20.94
CA GLN A 398 53.82 9.15 -21.87
C GLN A 398 52.37 8.69 -21.98
N ALA A 399 51.89 8.43 -23.20
CA ALA A 399 50.59 7.85 -23.42
C ALA A 399 50.61 6.70 -24.42
N THR A 400 49.89 5.62 -24.14
CA THR A 400 49.71 4.48 -25.03
C THR A 400 48.23 4.24 -25.28
N TYR A 401 47.81 4.18 -26.54
CA TYR A 401 46.46 3.85 -26.96
C TYR A 401 46.49 2.56 -27.78
N THR A 402 45.86 1.50 -27.27
CA THR A 402 45.84 0.18 -27.90
C THR A 402 44.42 -0.25 -28.20
N ASN A 403 44.13 -0.62 -29.44
CA ASN A 403 42.80 -1.06 -29.87
C ASN A 403 41.69 -0.02 -29.69
N CYS A 404 41.97 1.27 -29.91
CA CYS A 404 41.01 2.36 -29.66
C CYS A 404 40.37 2.91 -30.94
N ASN A 405 39.10 3.32 -30.85
CA ASN A 405 38.36 3.96 -31.94
C ASN A 405 38.26 5.48 -31.72
N PHE A 406 38.80 6.28 -32.63
CA PHE A 406 38.69 7.74 -32.63
C PHE A 406 37.81 8.18 -33.80
N VAL A 407 36.54 8.52 -33.53
CA VAL A 407 35.53 8.75 -34.58
C VAL A 407 34.83 10.10 -34.45
N ASN A 408 34.76 10.86 -35.54
CA ASN A 408 33.99 12.11 -35.66
C ASN A 408 34.27 13.19 -34.59
N ASN A 409 35.42 13.16 -33.92
CA ASN A 409 35.79 14.17 -32.93
C ASN A 409 36.14 15.49 -33.63
N GLN A 410 35.71 16.62 -33.06
CA GLN A 410 35.83 17.94 -33.67
C GLN A 410 36.59 18.90 -32.76
N VAL A 411 37.54 19.65 -33.33
CA VAL A 411 38.36 20.59 -32.56
C VAL A 411 38.18 22.01 -33.08
N THR A 412 37.75 22.92 -32.21
CA THR A 412 37.72 24.36 -32.49
C THR A 412 38.15 25.14 -31.24
N PRO A 413 39.13 26.06 -31.29
CA PRO A 413 39.91 26.53 -32.45
C PRO A 413 41.28 25.82 -32.64
N ALA A 414 41.59 24.76 -31.89
CA ALA A 414 42.89 24.07 -31.98
C ALA A 414 43.04 23.21 -33.26
N ILE A 415 44.28 22.80 -33.56
CA ILE A 415 44.70 22.43 -34.93
C ILE A 415 44.49 20.93 -35.24
N GLY A 416 44.37 20.04 -34.25
CA GLY A 416 43.98 18.64 -34.47
C GLY A 416 43.50 17.91 -33.20
N ILE A 417 42.97 16.69 -33.36
CA ILE A 417 42.35 15.90 -32.26
C ILE A 417 43.34 15.35 -31.22
N MET A 418 44.64 15.54 -31.40
CA MET A 418 45.67 15.10 -30.45
C MET A 418 46.75 16.17 -30.39
N ALA A 419 47.45 16.27 -29.27
CA ALA A 419 48.56 17.19 -29.09
C ALA A 419 49.63 16.55 -28.20
N THR A 420 50.86 16.45 -28.69
CA THR A 420 52.01 15.94 -27.91
C THR A 420 53.16 16.95 -27.96
N THR A 421 53.60 17.44 -26.81
CA THR A 421 54.58 18.54 -26.70
C THR A 421 55.54 18.40 -25.51
N SER A 422 56.56 19.27 -25.44
CA SER A 422 57.46 19.41 -24.30
C SER A 422 58.10 18.11 -23.80
N GLY A 423 58.64 17.31 -24.73
CA GLY A 423 59.37 16.07 -24.41
C GLY A 423 58.50 14.87 -24.10
N SER A 424 57.21 14.92 -24.46
CA SER A 424 56.25 13.84 -24.25
C SER A 424 56.17 12.88 -25.43
N ASN A 425 55.67 11.67 -25.19
CA ASN A 425 55.51 10.61 -26.20
C ASN A 425 54.07 10.09 -26.27
N SER A 426 53.62 9.72 -27.48
CA SER A 426 52.31 9.11 -27.71
C SER A 426 52.37 7.94 -28.70
N ASP A 427 51.98 6.75 -28.26
CA ASP A 427 52.01 5.52 -29.06
C ASP A 427 50.59 5.01 -29.35
N PHE A 428 50.30 4.75 -30.62
CA PHE A 428 49.01 4.26 -31.11
C PHE A 428 49.19 2.89 -31.78
N ILE A 429 48.50 1.90 -31.25
CA ILE A 429 48.60 0.50 -31.68
C ILE A 429 47.18 0.00 -32.00
N ASN A 430 46.97 -0.56 -33.18
CA ASN A 430 45.71 -1.20 -33.56
C ASN A 430 44.46 -0.29 -33.52
N CYS A 431 44.61 1.03 -33.73
CA CYS A 431 43.54 2.02 -33.55
C CYS A 431 42.85 2.42 -34.87
N ILE A 432 41.56 2.80 -34.83
CA ILE A 432 40.85 3.45 -35.94
C ILE A 432 40.83 4.97 -35.76
N PHE A 433 41.08 5.72 -36.84
CA PHE A 433 40.85 7.17 -36.92
C PHE A 433 39.95 7.49 -38.13
N LYS A 434 38.70 7.92 -37.88
CA LYS A 434 37.69 8.22 -38.91
C LYS A 434 36.95 9.52 -38.63
N GLY A 435 36.73 10.35 -39.64
CA GLY A 435 35.82 11.51 -39.60
C GLY A 435 36.23 12.65 -38.66
N ASN A 436 37.41 12.56 -38.04
CA ASN A 436 37.93 13.57 -37.13
C ASN A 436 38.30 14.87 -37.85
N VAL A 437 38.02 16.04 -37.25
CA VAL A 437 38.20 17.36 -37.87
C VAL A 437 39.01 18.30 -36.97
N GLY A 438 40.10 18.87 -37.50
CA GLY A 438 40.88 19.95 -36.87
C GLY A 438 40.42 21.34 -37.32
N GLY A 439 40.49 22.34 -36.44
CA GLY A 439 39.89 23.67 -36.64
C GLY A 439 40.82 24.78 -37.15
N GLY A 440 42.07 24.44 -37.51
CA GLY A 440 43.09 25.42 -37.88
C GLY A 440 43.09 25.81 -39.37
N THR A 441 43.06 27.10 -39.68
CA THR A 441 43.16 27.63 -41.06
C THR A 441 44.54 27.44 -41.74
N TYR A 442 45.53 26.92 -41.03
CA TYR A 442 46.93 26.83 -41.49
C TYR A 442 47.40 25.41 -41.81
N TYR A 443 46.66 24.35 -41.43
CA TYR A 443 47.11 22.96 -41.57
C TYR A 443 45.93 22.03 -41.91
N ASN A 444 46.10 21.15 -42.90
CA ASN A 444 45.04 20.25 -43.42
C ASN A 444 44.98 18.87 -42.73
N GLY A 445 45.62 18.70 -41.57
CA GLY A 445 45.64 17.43 -40.83
C GLY A 445 44.48 17.33 -39.84
N SER A 446 43.88 16.15 -39.68
CA SER A 446 42.92 15.87 -38.60
C SER A 446 43.62 15.55 -37.28
N ILE A 447 44.84 15.02 -37.35
CA ILE A 447 45.70 14.71 -36.20
C ILE A 447 46.82 15.75 -36.13
N GLU A 448 47.04 16.34 -34.95
CA GLU A 448 48.17 17.23 -34.69
C GLU A 448 49.23 16.54 -33.80
N TYR A 449 50.49 16.85 -34.08
CA TYR A 449 51.64 16.54 -33.27
C TYR A 449 52.58 17.73 -33.36
N ASN A 450 52.76 18.50 -32.28
CA ASN A 450 53.54 19.74 -32.32
C ASN A 450 54.87 19.57 -31.55
N GLY A 451 55.60 18.53 -31.95
CA GLY A 451 56.76 18.05 -31.22
C GLY A 451 57.98 18.94 -31.31
N TRP A 452 58.14 19.87 -30.38
CA TRP A 452 59.48 20.38 -30.08
C TRP A 452 60.34 19.20 -29.61
N ASN A 453 61.50 19.02 -30.23
CA ASN A 453 62.50 17.99 -29.89
C ASN A 453 62.84 18.13 -28.39
N PRO A 454 62.53 17.14 -27.53
CA PRO A 454 62.61 15.70 -27.80
C PRO A 454 61.28 14.91 -27.78
N SER A 455 60.13 15.52 -28.10
CA SER A 455 58.84 14.81 -28.19
C SER A 455 58.85 13.75 -29.31
N SER A 456 57.94 12.75 -29.26
CA SER A 456 57.72 11.78 -30.36
C SER A 456 56.29 11.22 -30.42
N ALA A 457 55.92 10.60 -31.55
CA ALA A 457 54.65 9.87 -31.71
C ALA A 457 54.81 8.66 -32.64
N SER A 458 54.05 7.57 -32.41
CA SER A 458 54.05 6.37 -33.25
C SER A 458 52.65 5.85 -33.58
N PHE A 459 52.48 5.30 -34.78
CA PHE A 459 51.25 4.67 -35.27
C PHE A 459 51.60 3.31 -35.87
N THR A 460 51.03 2.24 -35.32
CA THR A 460 51.37 0.85 -35.66
C THR A 460 50.11 0.00 -35.82
N HIS A 461 49.89 -0.59 -37.01
CA HIS A 461 48.69 -1.37 -37.37
C HIS A 461 47.36 -0.61 -37.19
N CYS A 462 47.37 0.72 -37.31
CA CYS A 462 46.17 1.56 -37.24
C CYS A 462 45.49 1.71 -38.61
N ASN A 463 44.18 1.97 -38.63
CA ASN A 463 43.48 2.47 -39.83
C ASN A 463 43.27 3.98 -39.71
N ILE A 464 43.88 4.77 -40.60
CA ILE A 464 43.90 6.23 -40.53
C ILE A 464 43.33 6.82 -41.81
N GLU A 465 42.15 7.45 -41.72
CA GLU A 465 41.55 8.17 -42.84
C GLU A 465 42.47 9.31 -43.32
N GLY A 466 42.82 9.28 -44.61
CA GLY A 466 43.76 10.22 -45.22
C GLY A 466 45.24 9.82 -45.05
N GLY A 467 45.53 8.71 -44.37
CA GLY A 467 46.86 8.14 -44.18
C GLY A 467 47.86 9.12 -43.52
N LEU A 468 49.16 8.95 -43.79
CA LEU A 468 50.20 9.81 -43.20
C LEU A 468 49.98 11.31 -43.47
N SER A 469 49.30 11.69 -44.55
CA SER A 469 48.98 13.09 -44.88
C SER A 469 47.93 13.75 -43.96
N SER A 470 47.14 12.99 -43.20
CA SER A 470 46.23 13.56 -42.21
C SER A 470 46.90 13.81 -40.84
N ILE A 471 48.17 13.43 -40.67
CA ILE A 471 48.99 13.73 -39.50
C ILE A 471 49.87 14.97 -39.75
N ASN A 472 49.56 16.07 -39.08
CA ASN A 472 50.38 17.28 -39.06
C ASN A 472 51.42 17.20 -37.95
N TYR A 473 52.71 17.14 -38.30
CA TYR A 473 53.82 17.07 -37.33
C TYR A 473 54.57 18.40 -37.09
N GLY A 474 54.03 19.52 -37.57
CA GLY A 474 54.56 20.86 -37.32
C GLY A 474 56.04 21.02 -37.69
N THR A 475 56.84 21.55 -36.77
CA THR A 475 58.30 21.66 -36.88
C THR A 475 59.06 20.49 -36.23
N GLY A 476 58.34 19.43 -35.84
CA GLY A 476 58.90 18.29 -35.10
C GLY A 476 59.51 17.19 -35.97
N PRO A 477 60.08 16.14 -35.35
CA PRO A 477 60.42 14.92 -36.07
C PRO A 477 59.15 14.27 -36.63
N ALA A 478 59.25 13.64 -37.81
CA ALA A 478 58.13 12.89 -38.38
C ALA A 478 57.75 11.71 -37.47
N PRO A 479 56.45 11.36 -37.34
CA PRO A 479 56.00 10.24 -36.52
C PRO A 479 56.45 8.91 -37.13
N VAL A 480 56.57 7.88 -36.28
CA VAL A 480 56.74 6.51 -36.75
C VAL A 480 55.39 6.03 -37.32
N TYR A 481 55.39 5.45 -38.51
CA TYR A 481 54.17 5.05 -39.22
C TYR A 481 54.38 3.67 -39.87
N THR A 482 53.95 2.61 -39.18
CA THR A 482 54.31 1.21 -39.48
C THR A 482 53.07 0.36 -39.67
N ASN A 483 52.97 -0.39 -40.78
CA ASN A 483 51.89 -1.34 -41.08
C ASN A 483 50.45 -0.78 -40.98
N ASN A 484 50.27 0.55 -41.05
CA ASN A 484 48.96 1.18 -41.01
C ASN A 484 48.24 1.07 -42.35
N ILE A 485 46.92 0.94 -42.31
CA ILE A 485 46.05 1.00 -43.48
C ILE A 485 45.37 2.38 -43.61
N ASN A 486 44.94 2.72 -44.83
CA ASN A 486 44.19 3.94 -45.14
C ASN A 486 43.00 3.54 -46.03
N GLN A 487 41.96 3.01 -45.39
CA GLN A 487 40.71 2.63 -46.04
C GLN A 487 39.54 3.08 -45.17
N VAL A 488 38.36 3.27 -45.76
CA VAL A 488 37.17 3.68 -45.00
C VAL A 488 36.71 2.50 -44.12
N PRO A 489 36.86 2.53 -42.78
CA PRO A 489 36.28 1.52 -41.91
C PRO A 489 34.76 1.45 -42.14
N GLN A 490 34.23 0.25 -42.23
CA GLN A 490 32.80 0.01 -42.28
C GLN A 490 32.34 -0.30 -40.85
N PHE A 491 31.39 0.46 -40.31
CA PHE A 491 30.65 0.10 -39.10
C PHE A 491 29.23 -0.34 -39.49
N ILE A 492 28.49 -1.06 -38.64
CA ILE A 492 27.13 -1.55 -38.96
C ILE A 492 26.17 -0.41 -39.29
N ALA A 493 26.02 0.54 -38.35
CA ALA A 493 25.11 1.67 -38.49
C ALA A 493 25.71 2.95 -37.88
N PRO A 494 26.86 3.44 -38.39
CA PRO A 494 27.35 4.75 -38.06
C PRO A 494 26.40 5.75 -38.74
N SER A 495 25.56 6.42 -37.95
CA SER A 495 24.56 7.38 -38.44
C SER A 495 25.19 8.34 -39.45
N SER A 496 24.70 8.33 -40.70
CA SER A 496 25.37 9.01 -41.80
C SER A 496 25.20 10.54 -41.72
N GLY A 497 26.24 11.28 -41.35
CA GLY A 497 26.24 12.74 -41.42
C GLY A 497 27.24 13.44 -40.50
N ALA A 498 27.26 14.77 -40.59
CA ALA A 498 27.97 15.67 -39.70
C ALA A 498 27.04 16.82 -39.29
N GLY A 499 27.08 17.25 -38.02
CA GLY A 499 26.21 18.29 -37.45
C GLY A 499 25.97 18.11 -35.95
N ASP A 500 24.99 18.81 -35.39
CA ASP A 500 24.80 18.97 -33.93
C ASP A 500 23.69 18.09 -33.31
N LEU A 501 23.15 17.11 -34.05
CA LEU A 501 22.02 16.25 -33.63
C LEU A 501 22.38 14.75 -33.56
N PHE A 502 23.65 14.42 -33.31
CA PHE A 502 24.14 13.04 -33.26
C PHE A 502 24.55 12.68 -31.83
N ASP A 503 23.75 11.87 -31.15
CA ASP A 503 24.09 11.29 -29.87
C ASP A 503 25.03 10.09 -30.06
N GLY A 504 26.29 10.24 -29.64
CA GLY A 504 27.28 9.15 -29.69
C GLY A 504 26.90 7.91 -28.85
N LEU A 505 25.79 7.97 -28.12
CA LEU A 505 25.18 6.90 -27.32
C LEU A 505 24.38 5.89 -28.18
N ASN A 506 23.71 6.35 -29.24
CA ASN A 506 22.82 5.53 -30.09
C ASN A 506 23.46 5.10 -31.43
N ALA A 507 24.67 5.59 -31.74
CA ALA A 507 25.40 5.24 -32.95
C ALA A 507 26.12 3.88 -32.80
N ASP A 508 25.88 2.97 -33.75
CA ASP A 508 26.51 1.65 -33.75
C ASP A 508 27.92 1.71 -34.33
N TRP A 509 28.91 1.79 -33.45
CA TRP A 509 30.34 1.82 -33.79
C TRP A 509 30.98 0.44 -33.97
N ARG A 510 30.18 -0.64 -34.04
CA ARG A 510 30.70 -1.99 -34.28
C ARG A 510 31.18 -2.18 -35.71
N ILE A 511 32.40 -2.72 -35.87
CA ILE A 511 33.05 -2.98 -37.16
C ILE A 511 32.21 -3.99 -37.96
N GLY A 512 31.58 -3.53 -39.05
CA GLY A 512 30.72 -4.38 -39.87
C GLY A 512 31.52 -5.49 -40.57
N SER A 513 30.85 -6.60 -40.90
CA SER A 513 31.48 -7.82 -41.46
C SER A 513 32.28 -7.65 -42.77
N ASN A 514 32.11 -6.52 -43.47
CA ASN A 514 32.87 -6.16 -44.68
C ASN A 514 33.96 -5.10 -44.43
N SER A 515 34.28 -4.78 -43.18
CA SER A 515 35.20 -3.70 -42.84
C SER A 515 36.66 -4.09 -43.10
N PRO A 516 37.49 -3.19 -43.65
CA PRO A 516 38.92 -3.44 -43.84
C PRO A 516 39.73 -3.48 -42.53
N CYS A 517 39.09 -3.21 -41.39
CA CYS A 517 39.68 -3.35 -40.07
C CYS A 517 39.64 -4.79 -39.52
N LEU A 518 38.75 -5.64 -40.04
CA LEU A 518 38.56 -7.02 -39.60
C LEU A 518 39.80 -7.86 -39.93
N ASN A 519 40.36 -8.55 -38.94
CA ASN A 519 41.56 -9.41 -38.99
C ASN A 519 42.81 -8.70 -39.58
N ALA A 520 42.90 -7.37 -39.47
CA ALA A 520 43.93 -6.55 -40.11
C ALA A 520 45.02 -6.02 -39.14
N GLY A 521 44.90 -6.33 -37.85
CA GLY A 521 45.74 -5.79 -36.79
C GLY A 521 47.06 -6.55 -36.55
N THR A 522 47.57 -6.41 -35.33
CA THR A 522 48.71 -7.20 -34.86
C THR A 522 48.32 -8.66 -34.59
N PRO A 523 49.11 -9.66 -35.01
CA PRO A 523 49.05 -11.00 -34.44
C PRO A 523 49.44 -10.96 -32.96
N ASP A 524 48.66 -11.55 -32.05
CA ASP A 524 48.92 -11.47 -30.60
C ASP A 524 50.00 -12.46 -30.14
N THR A 525 51.20 -12.24 -30.69
CA THR A 525 52.45 -12.91 -30.33
C THR A 525 53.38 -11.99 -29.52
N LEU A 526 52.91 -10.78 -29.21
CA LEU A 526 53.68 -9.69 -28.58
C LEU A 526 53.21 -9.33 -27.16
N GLY A 527 52.10 -9.91 -26.68
CA GLY A 527 51.64 -9.74 -25.30
C GLY A 527 51.03 -8.35 -25.05
N LEU A 528 50.07 -7.94 -25.89
CA LEU A 528 49.40 -6.65 -25.74
C LEU A 528 48.50 -6.57 -24.48
N ASN A 529 48.27 -7.71 -23.80
CA ASN A 529 47.48 -7.82 -22.57
C ASN A 529 46.12 -7.10 -22.71
N LEU A 530 45.41 -7.45 -23.78
CA LEU A 530 44.04 -7.02 -24.04
C LEU A 530 43.07 -7.92 -23.25
N PRO A 531 41.97 -7.39 -22.67
CA PRO A 531 40.90 -8.22 -22.12
C PRO A 531 40.31 -9.21 -23.13
N SER A 532 39.65 -10.26 -22.66
CA SER A 532 39.15 -11.38 -23.49
C SER A 532 38.06 -10.98 -24.48
N THR A 533 37.27 -9.96 -24.16
CA THR A 533 36.16 -9.47 -24.99
C THR A 533 36.30 -7.99 -25.31
N ASP A 534 35.78 -7.55 -26.45
CA ASP A 534 35.80 -6.14 -26.91
C ASP A 534 34.71 -5.27 -26.22
N LEU A 535 34.40 -4.07 -26.75
CA LEU A 535 33.27 -3.25 -26.26
C LEU A 535 31.89 -3.75 -26.73
N GLY A 536 31.82 -4.57 -27.77
CA GLY A 536 30.59 -5.21 -28.28
C GLY A 536 30.23 -6.54 -27.62
N GLY A 537 31.10 -7.10 -26.78
CA GLY A 537 30.96 -8.42 -26.15
C GLY A 537 31.53 -9.60 -26.97
N GLY A 538 32.07 -9.33 -28.17
CA GLY A 538 32.76 -10.29 -29.04
C GLY A 538 34.16 -10.67 -28.53
N ALA A 539 34.73 -11.74 -29.11
CA ALA A 539 36.00 -12.31 -28.69
C ALA A 539 37.17 -11.81 -29.58
N ARG A 540 38.05 -10.99 -28.98
CA ARG A 540 39.09 -10.18 -29.67
C ARG A 540 40.13 -10.92 -30.53
N LEU A 541 40.14 -12.24 -30.52
CA LEU A 541 41.14 -13.06 -31.19
C LEU A 541 40.44 -14.00 -32.18
N VAL A 542 40.45 -13.59 -33.44
CA VAL A 542 40.00 -14.40 -34.56
C VAL A 542 41.25 -14.79 -35.38
N LEU A 543 41.48 -16.09 -35.54
CA LEU A 543 42.60 -16.63 -36.33
C LEU A 543 43.99 -16.05 -35.95
N ASP A 544 44.30 -16.01 -34.65
CA ASP A 544 45.55 -15.48 -34.05
C ASP A 544 45.86 -14.00 -34.34
N THR A 545 44.90 -13.23 -34.89
CA THR A 545 45.06 -11.83 -35.27
C THR A 545 44.01 -10.96 -34.56
N VAL A 546 44.39 -9.78 -34.06
CA VAL A 546 43.45 -8.83 -33.45
C VAL A 546 42.80 -7.98 -34.54
N ASP A 547 41.50 -7.72 -34.43
CA ASP A 547 40.79 -6.74 -35.28
C ASP A 547 41.24 -5.31 -34.97
N ILE A 548 41.36 -4.42 -35.96
CA ILE A 548 41.76 -3.02 -35.72
C ILE A 548 40.56 -2.25 -35.12
N GLY A 549 40.49 -2.10 -33.81
CA GLY A 549 39.57 -1.16 -33.15
C GLY A 549 38.77 -1.75 -31.98
N ALA A 550 38.12 -0.87 -31.23
CA ALA A 550 37.54 -1.19 -29.92
C ALA A 550 36.21 -1.98 -29.95
N TYR A 551 35.57 -2.07 -31.12
CA TYR A 551 34.28 -2.74 -31.31
C TYR A 551 34.28 -3.65 -32.55
N GLU A 552 33.88 -4.90 -32.39
CA GLU A 552 33.70 -5.90 -33.46
C GLU A 552 32.24 -6.39 -33.54
N VAL A 553 31.97 -7.29 -34.49
CA VAL A 553 30.66 -7.92 -34.69
C VAL A 553 30.83 -9.43 -34.72
N PHE A 554 30.37 -10.08 -33.65
CA PHE A 554 30.26 -11.54 -33.55
C PHE A 554 28.78 -11.89 -33.47
N LEU A 555 28.27 -12.75 -34.38
CA LEU A 555 26.83 -13.00 -34.53
C LEU A 555 26.53 -14.45 -34.95
N GLU A 556 26.55 -15.34 -33.94
CA GLU A 556 25.83 -16.61 -33.97
C GLU A 556 24.30 -16.37 -34.08
N ALA A 557 23.53 -17.36 -34.54
CA ALA A 557 22.07 -17.30 -34.51
C ALA A 557 21.61 -17.45 -33.06
N GLU A 558 20.87 -16.45 -32.56
CA GLU A 558 20.44 -16.36 -31.16
C GLU A 558 18.99 -15.89 -31.10
N VAL A 559 18.20 -16.49 -30.21
CA VAL A 559 16.85 -16.04 -29.86
C VAL A 559 16.96 -14.94 -28.81
N LEU A 560 17.02 -13.68 -29.27
CA LEU A 560 17.17 -12.50 -28.40
C LEU A 560 15.94 -12.28 -27.52
N THR A 561 14.75 -12.40 -28.11
CA THR A 561 13.48 -12.32 -27.39
C THR A 561 12.43 -13.22 -28.03
N THR A 562 11.52 -13.69 -27.20
CA THR A 562 10.29 -14.37 -27.60
C THR A 562 9.09 -13.66 -26.98
N SER A 563 7.92 -13.77 -27.60
CA SER A 563 6.67 -13.47 -26.91
C SER A 563 6.60 -14.29 -25.61
N GLN A 564 6.20 -13.65 -24.51
CA GLN A 564 5.90 -14.34 -23.26
C GLN A 564 4.53 -15.03 -23.34
N ASN A 565 4.13 -15.73 -22.27
CA ASN A 565 2.86 -16.45 -22.13
C ASN A 565 1.70 -15.73 -22.83
N ALA A 566 1.08 -16.40 -23.80
CA ALA A 566 0.08 -15.81 -24.65
C ALA A 566 -1.32 -16.26 -24.20
N VAL A 567 -1.98 -15.41 -23.42
CA VAL A 567 -3.42 -15.54 -23.15
C VAL A 567 -4.18 -15.09 -24.40
N ILE A 568 -5.16 -15.89 -24.83
CA ILE A 568 -6.01 -15.57 -25.97
C ILE A 568 -7.50 -15.70 -25.58
N CYS A 569 -8.22 -14.58 -25.64
CA CYS A 569 -9.65 -14.54 -25.36
C CYS A 569 -10.45 -15.16 -26.54
N SER A 570 -11.62 -15.72 -26.27
CA SER A 570 -12.47 -16.35 -27.28
C SER A 570 -12.79 -15.42 -28.47
N GLY A 571 -12.44 -15.85 -29.69
CA GLY A 571 -12.69 -15.11 -30.93
C GLY A 571 -11.55 -14.18 -31.38
N ASP A 572 -10.56 -13.93 -30.53
CA ASP A 572 -9.38 -13.14 -30.87
C ASP A 572 -8.30 -13.96 -31.61
N SER A 573 -7.23 -13.28 -32.04
CA SER A 573 -6.01 -13.88 -32.57
C SER A 573 -4.79 -13.31 -31.88
N VAL A 574 -3.84 -14.15 -31.46
CA VAL A 574 -2.55 -13.72 -30.92
C VAL A 574 -1.46 -14.01 -31.96
N THR A 575 -0.54 -13.07 -32.14
CA THR A 575 0.67 -13.32 -32.94
C THR A 575 1.85 -13.43 -32.00
N ILE A 576 2.42 -14.63 -31.92
CA ILE A 576 3.69 -14.86 -31.25
C ILE A 576 4.83 -14.63 -32.25
N SER A 577 5.90 -14.01 -31.79
CA SER A 577 7.06 -13.68 -32.60
C SER A 577 8.36 -13.89 -31.84
N ILE A 578 9.43 -14.05 -32.60
CA ILE A 578 10.79 -14.09 -32.08
C ILE A 578 11.62 -12.99 -32.72
N THR A 579 12.45 -12.33 -31.93
CA THR A 579 13.50 -11.44 -32.45
C THR A 579 14.82 -12.20 -32.38
N THR A 580 15.55 -12.24 -33.50
CA THR A 580 16.77 -13.04 -33.59
C THR A 580 18.02 -12.22 -33.91
N GLY A 581 19.11 -12.55 -33.23
CA GLY A 581 20.46 -12.17 -33.59
C GLY A 581 21.02 -13.16 -34.62
N GLY A 582 22.09 -12.76 -35.30
CA GLY A 582 22.84 -13.63 -36.21
C GLY A 582 23.09 -13.01 -37.59
N VAL A 583 24.08 -13.56 -38.30
CA VAL A 583 24.32 -13.23 -39.72
C VAL A 583 23.33 -14.01 -40.61
N PRO A 584 22.58 -13.36 -41.51
CA PRO A 584 21.69 -14.03 -42.46
C PRO A 584 22.44 -14.94 -43.47
N PRO A 585 21.80 -16.00 -44.01
CA PRO A 585 20.39 -16.36 -43.82
C PRO A 585 20.12 -17.04 -42.47
N ILE A 586 19.16 -16.47 -41.73
CA ILE A 586 18.57 -17.09 -40.54
C ILE A 586 17.36 -17.90 -41.01
N ASN A 587 17.26 -19.16 -40.55
CA ASN A 587 16.15 -20.05 -40.85
C ASN A 587 15.35 -20.30 -39.58
N PHE A 588 14.03 -20.34 -39.72
CA PHE A 588 13.07 -20.49 -38.63
C PHE A 588 12.25 -21.77 -38.83
N GLN A 589 11.88 -22.43 -37.72
CA GLN A 589 10.91 -23.53 -37.72
C GLN A 589 10.13 -23.53 -36.41
N TRP A 590 8.84 -23.24 -36.47
CA TRP A 590 7.95 -23.30 -35.31
C TRP A 590 7.52 -24.75 -34.99
N GLN A 591 7.33 -25.03 -33.71
CA GLN A 591 6.83 -26.30 -33.18
C GLN A 591 5.63 -26.07 -32.26
N PHE A 592 4.66 -26.99 -32.29
CA PHE A 592 3.54 -27.09 -31.35
C PHE A 592 3.63 -28.41 -30.60
N ASN A 593 3.60 -28.37 -29.26
CA ASN A 593 3.83 -29.52 -28.37
C ASN A 593 5.06 -30.36 -28.80
N GLY A 594 6.13 -29.66 -29.21
CA GLY A 594 7.39 -30.24 -29.68
C GLY A 594 7.39 -30.88 -31.07
N THR A 595 6.31 -30.76 -31.85
CA THR A 595 6.21 -31.24 -33.24
C THR A 595 6.27 -30.08 -34.22
N ASP A 596 7.06 -30.19 -35.29
CA ASP A 596 7.16 -29.15 -36.33
C ASP A 596 5.79 -28.80 -36.94
N ILE A 597 5.46 -27.50 -36.97
CA ILE A 597 4.29 -26.98 -37.68
C ILE A 597 4.68 -26.83 -39.16
N PRO A 598 4.04 -27.55 -40.10
CA PRO A 598 4.42 -27.49 -41.51
C PRO A 598 4.31 -26.08 -42.08
N SER A 599 5.36 -25.65 -42.80
CA SER A 599 5.45 -24.32 -43.45
C SER A 599 5.47 -23.10 -42.52
N ALA A 600 5.52 -23.28 -41.20
CA ALA A 600 5.72 -22.19 -40.25
C ALA A 600 7.22 -21.84 -40.12
N THR A 601 7.76 -21.21 -41.17
CA THR A 601 9.19 -20.88 -41.31
C THR A 601 9.45 -19.37 -41.37
N ALA A 602 8.62 -18.58 -40.68
CA ALA A 602 8.78 -17.15 -40.51
C ALA A 602 9.21 -16.82 -39.06
N ASP A 603 9.66 -15.58 -38.84
CA ASP A 603 9.98 -15.00 -37.53
C ASP A 603 8.75 -14.85 -36.59
N SER A 604 7.55 -15.11 -37.11
CA SER A 604 6.27 -14.94 -36.42
C SER A 604 5.26 -16.02 -36.81
N LEU A 605 4.33 -16.28 -35.90
CA LEU A 605 3.24 -17.24 -36.05
C LEU A 605 1.95 -16.64 -35.45
N THR A 606 0.91 -16.48 -36.27
CA THR A 606 -0.43 -16.08 -35.80
C THR A 606 -1.24 -17.31 -35.42
N ILE A 607 -1.80 -17.31 -34.21
CA ILE A 607 -2.60 -18.38 -33.62
C ILE A 607 -4.01 -17.84 -33.40
N LEU A 608 -5.02 -18.59 -33.84
CA LEU A 608 -6.43 -18.24 -33.66
C LEU A 608 -6.96 -18.82 -32.34
N GLY A 609 -7.79 -18.04 -31.64
CA GLY A 609 -8.43 -18.39 -30.37
C GLY A 609 -9.52 -19.44 -30.51
N THR A 610 -9.11 -20.66 -30.88
CA THR A 610 -9.97 -21.82 -31.11
C THR A 610 -9.26 -23.08 -30.64
N MET A 611 -9.93 -23.93 -29.85
CA MET A 611 -9.44 -25.27 -29.57
C MET A 611 -9.29 -26.07 -30.90
N PRO A 612 -8.20 -26.83 -31.11
CA PRO A 612 -7.22 -27.30 -30.12
C PRO A 612 -5.89 -26.50 -30.10
N ASN A 613 -5.88 -25.21 -30.45
CA ASN A 613 -4.64 -24.43 -30.58
C ASN A 613 -4.00 -24.00 -29.23
N ALA A 614 -4.53 -24.44 -28.09
CA ALA A 614 -3.90 -24.22 -26.78
C ALA A 614 -2.78 -25.24 -26.53
N GLY A 615 -1.68 -24.82 -25.91
CA GLY A 615 -0.52 -25.67 -25.64
C GLY A 615 0.82 -24.97 -25.84
N ASP A 616 1.89 -25.75 -25.92
CA ASP A 616 3.28 -25.27 -25.89
C ASP A 616 3.81 -24.97 -27.29
N TYR A 617 4.15 -23.71 -27.56
CA TYR A 617 4.81 -23.30 -28.80
C TYR A 617 6.29 -22.97 -28.57
N ARG A 618 7.14 -23.26 -29.55
CA ARG A 618 8.54 -22.78 -29.56
C ARG A 618 9.05 -22.65 -30.99
N CYS A 619 10.12 -21.88 -31.19
CA CYS A 619 10.76 -21.74 -32.49
C CYS A 619 12.23 -22.16 -32.43
N ILE A 620 12.66 -22.92 -33.44
CA ILE A 620 14.06 -23.27 -33.67
C ILE A 620 14.64 -22.26 -34.67
N VAL A 621 15.80 -21.71 -34.34
CA VAL A 621 16.50 -20.69 -35.12
C VAL A 621 17.88 -21.22 -35.50
N SER A 622 18.30 -21.04 -36.75
CA SER A 622 19.60 -21.56 -37.21
C SER A 622 20.23 -20.73 -38.33
N ASN A 623 21.57 -20.68 -38.33
CA ASN A 623 22.36 -20.18 -39.45
C ASN A 623 23.53 -21.14 -39.76
N GLY A 624 24.55 -20.68 -40.48
CA GLY A 624 25.70 -21.50 -40.86
C GLY A 624 26.69 -21.83 -39.73
N TYR A 625 26.48 -21.31 -38.51
CA TYR A 625 27.44 -21.38 -37.40
C TYR A 625 26.90 -22.21 -36.23
N ASN A 626 25.64 -22.00 -35.82
CA ASN A 626 24.99 -22.71 -34.71
C ASN A 626 23.48 -22.92 -34.96
N VAL A 627 22.83 -23.57 -33.99
CA VAL A 627 21.38 -23.69 -33.86
C VAL A 627 21.03 -23.28 -32.43
N ASP A 628 20.00 -22.45 -32.29
CA ASP A 628 19.43 -22.04 -31.02
C ASP A 628 17.92 -22.33 -30.99
N THR A 629 17.32 -22.38 -29.81
CA THR A 629 15.91 -22.76 -29.62
C THR A 629 15.29 -21.90 -28.54
N SER A 630 14.12 -21.33 -28.83
CA SER A 630 13.42 -20.50 -27.86
C SER A 630 13.04 -21.25 -26.59
N SER A 631 12.85 -20.48 -25.52
CA SER A 631 11.95 -20.88 -24.44
C SER A 631 10.59 -21.31 -24.99
N VAL A 632 9.88 -22.13 -24.21
CA VAL A 632 8.50 -22.50 -24.49
C VAL A 632 7.59 -21.29 -24.21
N ILE A 633 6.68 -21.04 -25.14
CA ILE A 633 5.60 -20.05 -25.07
C ILE A 633 4.31 -20.83 -24.84
N PRO A 634 3.82 -20.95 -23.60
CA PRO A 634 2.52 -21.55 -23.34
C PRO A 634 1.42 -20.62 -23.85
N VAL A 635 0.55 -21.15 -24.71
CA VAL A 635 -0.64 -20.47 -25.22
C VAL A 635 -1.85 -20.98 -24.45
N VAL A 636 -2.47 -20.09 -23.67
CA VAL A 636 -3.60 -20.40 -22.79
C VAL A 636 -4.87 -19.77 -23.38
N TYR A 637 -5.87 -20.60 -23.62
CA TYR A 637 -7.18 -20.14 -24.09
C TYR A 637 -8.06 -19.77 -22.89
N VAL A 638 -8.67 -18.58 -22.92
CA VAL A 638 -9.54 -18.05 -21.85
C VAL A 638 -10.87 -17.58 -22.45
N SER A 639 -11.98 -17.91 -21.80
CA SER A 639 -13.30 -17.36 -22.13
C SER A 639 -13.48 -16.00 -21.47
N SER A 640 -14.00 -15.00 -22.19
CA SER A 640 -14.30 -13.69 -21.63
C SER A 640 -15.33 -13.78 -20.48
N PRO A 641 -15.24 -12.93 -19.44
CA PRO A 641 -16.18 -12.97 -18.32
C PRO A 641 -17.63 -12.74 -18.77
N ILE A 642 -18.56 -13.53 -18.21
CA ILE A 642 -20.00 -13.33 -18.36
C ILE A 642 -20.49 -12.54 -17.16
N LEU A 643 -21.22 -11.45 -17.41
CA LEU A 643 -21.78 -10.58 -16.38
C LEU A 643 -23.30 -10.72 -16.31
N SER A 644 -23.85 -10.60 -15.12
CA SER A 644 -25.29 -10.50 -14.87
C SER A 644 -25.79 -9.06 -15.07
N THR A 645 -27.11 -8.90 -15.03
CA THR A 645 -27.78 -7.59 -15.14
C THR A 645 -27.73 -6.84 -13.81
N LEU A 646 -27.49 -5.53 -13.87
CA LEU A 646 -27.61 -4.62 -12.72
C LEU A 646 -29.03 -4.51 -12.15
N GLY A 647 -30.02 -5.10 -12.81
CA GLY A 647 -31.43 -5.06 -12.45
C GLY A 647 -32.22 -4.02 -13.23
N ALA A 648 -33.51 -3.90 -12.91
CA ALA A 648 -34.41 -2.96 -13.57
C ALA A 648 -34.30 -1.54 -13.00
N ASP A 649 -34.52 -0.54 -13.86
CA ASP A 649 -34.59 0.88 -13.53
C ASP A 649 -35.57 1.18 -12.37
N PHE A 650 -35.21 2.12 -11.47
CA PHE A 650 -36.03 2.47 -10.31
C PHE A 650 -35.83 3.91 -9.83
N ASN A 651 -36.77 4.40 -9.01
CA ASN A 651 -36.77 5.76 -8.48
C ASN A 651 -36.41 5.77 -6.98
N ILE A 652 -35.75 6.85 -6.52
CA ILE A 652 -35.47 7.13 -5.10
C ILE A 652 -36.13 8.45 -4.66
N CYS A 653 -36.41 8.63 -3.37
CA CYS A 653 -36.97 9.90 -2.89
C CYS A 653 -35.91 11.01 -2.87
N GLN A 654 -36.34 12.26 -3.07
CA GLN A 654 -35.45 13.42 -3.12
C GLN A 654 -34.64 13.59 -1.81
N GLY A 655 -33.34 13.32 -1.89
CA GLY A 655 -32.40 13.43 -0.76
C GLY A 655 -31.89 12.09 -0.22
N ASP A 656 -32.46 10.96 -0.66
CA ASP A 656 -32.00 9.62 -0.28
C ASP A 656 -30.77 9.19 -1.10
N SER A 657 -30.14 8.09 -0.69
CA SER A 657 -29.11 7.39 -1.47
C SER A 657 -29.33 5.88 -1.47
N THR A 658 -28.90 5.23 -2.55
CA THR A 658 -28.96 3.77 -2.73
C THR A 658 -27.57 3.22 -3.05
N THR A 659 -27.39 1.90 -3.00
CA THR A 659 -26.12 1.23 -3.35
C THR A 659 -26.37 0.24 -4.46
N LEU A 660 -25.66 0.41 -5.57
CA LEU A 660 -25.56 -0.58 -6.64
C LEU A 660 -24.43 -1.56 -6.32
N PHE A 661 -24.63 -2.82 -6.69
CA PHE A 661 -23.65 -3.90 -6.55
C PHE A 661 -23.36 -4.48 -7.94
N ALA A 662 -22.09 -4.68 -8.24
CA ALA A 662 -21.62 -5.46 -9.39
C ALA A 662 -21.54 -6.95 -9.04
N ASP A 663 -21.34 -7.81 -10.03
CA ASP A 663 -21.06 -9.22 -9.80
C ASP A 663 -19.77 -9.38 -8.97
N SER A 664 -19.85 -10.12 -7.87
CA SER A 664 -18.71 -10.38 -7.01
C SER A 664 -17.74 -11.37 -7.65
N GLY A 665 -16.50 -10.95 -7.87
CA GLY A 665 -15.40 -11.79 -8.36
C GLY A 665 -14.02 -11.13 -8.26
N PRO A 666 -12.94 -11.84 -8.67
CA PRO A 666 -11.56 -11.34 -8.67
C PRO A 666 -11.30 -10.37 -9.84
N PHE A 667 -12.15 -9.36 -9.97
CA PHE A 667 -12.17 -8.42 -11.09
C PHE A 667 -11.61 -7.05 -10.70
N ASN A 668 -11.03 -6.36 -11.66
CA ASN A 668 -10.82 -4.91 -11.58
C ASN A 668 -12.08 -4.19 -12.07
N TYR A 669 -12.84 -3.60 -11.15
CA TYR A 669 -14.08 -2.87 -11.47
C TYR A 669 -13.79 -1.44 -11.91
N ASN A 670 -14.50 -0.98 -12.93
CA ASN A 670 -14.52 0.42 -13.34
C ASN A 670 -15.95 0.85 -13.63
N TRP A 671 -16.50 1.71 -12.76
CA TRP A 671 -17.83 2.30 -12.93
C TRP A 671 -17.80 3.49 -13.88
N ASN A 672 -18.84 3.65 -14.70
CA ASN A 672 -18.91 4.68 -15.75
C ASN A 672 -18.82 6.14 -15.27
N ASN A 673 -19.06 6.39 -13.98
CA ASN A 673 -18.92 7.70 -13.35
C ASN A 673 -17.49 8.00 -12.84
N GLY A 674 -16.60 7.00 -12.83
CA GLY A 674 -15.22 7.11 -12.33
C GLY A 674 -15.10 7.30 -10.81
N LEU A 675 -16.15 7.02 -10.02
CA LEU A 675 -16.20 7.29 -8.58
C LEU A 675 -15.89 6.07 -7.69
N SER A 676 -15.87 4.86 -8.24
CA SER A 676 -15.56 3.63 -7.51
C SER A 676 -14.75 2.65 -8.37
N THR A 677 -13.84 1.93 -7.72
CA THR A 677 -13.13 0.75 -8.25
C THR A 677 -13.46 -0.52 -7.46
N ALA A 678 -14.50 -0.45 -6.61
CA ALA A 678 -15.01 -1.57 -5.85
C ALA A 678 -16.20 -2.25 -6.57
N ASP A 679 -16.57 -3.43 -6.09
CA ASP A 679 -17.78 -4.18 -6.44
C ASP A 679 -19.10 -3.46 -6.08
N SER A 680 -19.02 -2.27 -5.48
CA SER A 680 -20.17 -1.48 -5.05
C SER A 680 -20.01 0.01 -5.35
N LEU A 681 -21.14 0.67 -5.57
CA LEU A 681 -21.24 2.11 -5.83
C LEU A 681 -22.42 2.70 -5.07
N VAL A 682 -22.15 3.65 -4.16
CA VAL A 682 -23.19 4.45 -3.52
C VAL A 682 -23.63 5.56 -4.49
N VAL A 683 -24.92 5.58 -4.82
CA VAL A 683 -25.54 6.54 -5.73
C VAL A 683 -26.40 7.53 -4.94
N ASN A 684 -26.12 8.82 -5.10
CA ASN A 684 -26.79 9.95 -4.45
C ASN A 684 -27.20 11.05 -5.47
N ALA A 685 -27.27 10.69 -6.75
CA ALA A 685 -27.66 11.57 -7.85
C ALA A 685 -28.39 10.76 -8.92
N ILE A 686 -29.27 11.39 -9.69
CA ILE A 686 -29.95 10.77 -10.83
C ILE A 686 -28.97 10.54 -11.99
N GLY A 687 -29.16 9.47 -12.76
CA GLY A 687 -28.29 9.15 -13.89
C GLY A 687 -28.39 7.71 -14.38
N SER A 688 -27.58 7.41 -15.39
CA SER A 688 -27.41 6.06 -15.95
C SER A 688 -26.07 5.47 -15.49
N TYR A 689 -26.09 4.26 -14.95
CA TYR A 689 -24.93 3.61 -14.33
C TYR A 689 -24.64 2.26 -14.99
N TYR A 690 -23.36 1.98 -15.20
CA TYR A 690 -22.86 0.67 -15.65
C TYR A 690 -21.43 0.47 -15.15
N TYR A 691 -20.96 -0.77 -15.13
CA TYR A 691 -19.57 -1.10 -14.85
C TYR A 691 -18.94 -1.92 -15.99
N SER A 692 -17.61 -1.91 -16.03
CA SER A 692 -16.81 -2.87 -16.80
C SER A 692 -15.85 -3.57 -15.86
N VAL A 693 -15.61 -4.85 -16.12
CA VAL A 693 -14.57 -5.63 -15.44
C VAL A 693 -13.44 -5.95 -16.40
N GLN A 694 -12.25 -6.11 -15.83
CA GLN A 694 -11.17 -6.89 -16.40
C GLN A 694 -10.80 -7.99 -15.42
N ASP A 695 -10.72 -9.23 -15.89
CA ASP A 695 -10.23 -10.35 -15.08
C ASP A 695 -8.71 -10.26 -14.86
N THR A 696 -8.18 -11.14 -14.00
CA THR A 696 -6.74 -11.22 -13.71
C THR A 696 -5.89 -11.66 -14.92
N ASN A 697 -6.50 -12.19 -15.97
CA ASN A 697 -5.84 -12.64 -17.20
C ASN A 697 -5.90 -11.58 -18.34
N GLY A 698 -6.61 -10.47 -18.11
CA GLY A 698 -6.72 -9.35 -19.03
C GLY A 698 -7.94 -9.36 -19.96
N CYS A 699 -8.77 -10.41 -19.96
CA CYS A 699 -10.02 -10.41 -20.74
C CYS A 699 -11.05 -9.48 -20.08
N ALA A 700 -11.78 -8.71 -20.90
CA ALA A 700 -12.65 -7.64 -20.43
C ALA A 700 -14.11 -7.86 -20.80
N ALA A 701 -15.01 -7.46 -19.90
CA ALA A 701 -16.47 -7.52 -20.09
C ALA A 701 -17.14 -6.25 -19.56
N LYS A 702 -18.37 -5.97 -20.02
CA LYS A 702 -19.14 -4.77 -19.67
C LYS A 702 -20.58 -5.14 -19.33
N SER A 703 -21.11 -4.60 -18.23
CA SER A 703 -22.49 -4.80 -17.82
C SER A 703 -23.49 -4.12 -18.76
N ASP A 704 -24.77 -4.40 -18.54
CA ASP A 704 -25.88 -3.56 -18.97
C ASP A 704 -25.89 -2.21 -18.21
N THR A 705 -26.93 -1.40 -18.44
CA THR A 705 -27.04 -0.05 -17.87
C THR A 705 -28.36 0.12 -17.13
N ILE A 706 -28.28 0.52 -15.87
CA ILE A 706 -29.42 0.85 -15.01
C ILE A 706 -29.62 2.37 -14.91
N ILE A 707 -30.87 2.82 -14.88
CA ILE A 707 -31.27 4.22 -14.78
C ILE A 707 -31.94 4.48 -13.43
N ILE A 708 -31.51 5.56 -12.75
CA ILE A 708 -32.07 6.00 -11.46
C ILE A 708 -32.64 7.41 -11.62
N GLU A 709 -33.92 7.57 -11.25
CA GLU A 709 -34.67 8.84 -11.25
C GLU A 709 -35.10 9.27 -9.82
N GLU A 710 -35.55 10.52 -9.64
CA GLU A 710 -35.97 11.06 -8.33
C GLU A 710 -37.49 11.29 -8.22
N ASN A 711 -38.07 10.94 -7.07
CA ASN A 711 -39.44 11.26 -6.69
C ASN A 711 -39.44 12.47 -5.71
N PRO A 712 -40.27 13.52 -5.95
CA PRO A 712 -40.33 14.70 -5.09
C PRO A 712 -41.03 14.40 -3.75
N LEU A 713 -40.66 15.12 -2.69
CA LEU A 713 -41.30 14.99 -1.38
C LEU A 713 -42.76 15.54 -1.38
N PRO A 714 -43.67 14.97 -0.58
CA PRO A 714 -45.04 15.48 -0.43
C PRO A 714 -45.08 16.88 0.20
N ASN A 715 -46.09 17.67 -0.16
CA ASN A 715 -46.26 19.06 0.29
C ASN A 715 -47.48 19.20 1.20
N ILE A 716 -47.25 19.07 2.51
CA ILE A 716 -48.27 19.08 3.57
C ILE A 716 -48.33 20.44 4.28
N SER A 717 -49.53 20.90 4.67
CA SER A 717 -49.69 22.04 5.57
C SER A 717 -50.76 21.82 6.65
N ILE A 718 -50.53 22.36 7.86
CA ILE A 718 -51.48 22.40 8.99
C ILE A 718 -51.50 23.76 9.69
N VAL A 719 -52.60 24.11 10.37
CA VAL A 719 -52.80 25.43 11.01
C VAL A 719 -53.39 25.28 12.42
N GLY A 720 -52.97 26.15 13.35
CA GLY A 720 -53.46 26.20 14.74
C GLY A 720 -54.21 27.50 15.10
N ASP A 721 -54.70 27.60 16.34
CA ASP A 721 -55.62 28.66 16.79
C ASP A 721 -55.48 28.97 18.31
N THR A 722 -56.19 29.99 18.81
CA THR A 722 -56.16 30.43 20.22
C THR A 722 -57.57 30.51 20.85
N LEU A 723 -57.81 29.80 21.95
CA LEU A 723 -59.14 29.55 22.55
C LEU A 723 -59.18 29.77 24.09
N CYS A 724 -60.36 29.69 24.72
CA CYS A 724 -60.48 29.66 26.19
C CYS A 724 -60.34 28.22 26.75
N GLN A 725 -59.78 28.09 27.95
CA GLN A 725 -59.52 26.81 28.60
C GLN A 725 -60.84 26.04 28.87
N GLY A 726 -60.93 24.82 28.35
CA GLY A 726 -62.14 23.98 28.39
C GLY A 726 -62.80 23.80 27.01
N GLU A 727 -62.44 24.62 26.03
CA GLU A 727 -62.78 24.41 24.63
C GLU A 727 -61.88 23.34 23.97
N SER A 728 -62.25 22.88 22.78
CA SER A 728 -61.48 21.90 21.99
C SER A 728 -61.31 22.39 20.55
N PHE A 729 -60.09 22.30 20.03
CA PHE A 729 -59.77 22.66 18.64
C PHE A 729 -59.49 21.40 17.81
N THR A 730 -59.78 21.42 16.51
CA THR A 730 -59.46 20.32 15.59
C THR A 730 -58.54 20.81 14.49
N ILE A 731 -57.31 20.29 14.46
CA ILE A 731 -56.34 20.51 13.39
C ILE A 731 -56.69 19.55 12.25
N TYR A 732 -56.67 20.03 11.02
CA TYR A 732 -56.89 19.22 9.81
C TYR A 732 -55.65 19.27 8.92
N ALA A 733 -55.27 18.12 8.36
CA ALA A 733 -54.21 17.93 7.38
C ALA A 733 -54.79 17.86 5.96
N ASP A 734 -54.00 18.25 4.96
CA ASP A 734 -54.40 18.13 3.55
C ASP A 734 -54.66 16.66 3.15
N THR A 735 -55.79 16.40 2.50
CA THR A 735 -56.22 15.05 2.11
C THR A 735 -55.57 14.56 0.82
N GLY A 736 -55.06 13.32 0.80
CA GLY A 736 -54.52 12.67 -0.41
C GLY A 736 -53.28 11.81 -0.21
N TYR A 737 -52.75 11.73 1.01
CA TYR A 737 -51.56 10.94 1.35
C TYR A 737 -51.92 9.49 1.73
N ALA A 738 -50.93 8.59 1.65
CA ALA A 738 -51.09 7.17 1.96
C ALA A 738 -51.14 6.90 3.47
N THR A 739 -50.38 7.67 4.28
CA THR A 739 -50.41 7.62 5.75
C THR A 739 -50.40 9.03 6.37
N TYR A 740 -50.81 9.10 7.63
CA TYR A 740 -50.88 10.33 8.45
C TYR A 740 -50.55 10.00 9.91
N ASP A 741 -49.35 10.31 10.36
CA ASP A 741 -48.87 9.92 11.69
C ASP A 741 -48.59 11.16 12.54
N TRP A 742 -49.38 11.34 13.60
CA TRP A 742 -49.34 12.51 14.49
C TRP A 742 -48.38 12.30 15.67
N ASN A 743 -47.76 13.40 16.11
CA ASN A 743 -46.78 13.40 17.21
C ASN A 743 -47.29 12.93 18.58
N ASN A 744 -48.60 12.74 18.75
CA ASN A 744 -49.22 12.16 19.95
C ASN A 744 -49.49 10.64 19.84
N GLY A 745 -49.09 10.00 18.74
CA GLY A 745 -49.26 8.56 18.51
C GLY A 745 -50.59 8.15 17.85
N LEU A 746 -51.42 9.10 17.38
CA LEU A 746 -52.50 8.77 16.45
C LEU A 746 -51.93 8.52 15.05
N ALA A 747 -52.21 7.34 14.50
CA ALA A 747 -51.78 6.91 13.19
C ALA A 747 -52.96 6.76 12.22
N ASN A 748 -52.72 7.09 10.95
CA ASN A 748 -53.64 7.00 9.82
C ASN A 748 -54.97 7.77 9.98
N VAL A 749 -54.90 9.00 10.49
CA VAL A 749 -56.04 9.95 10.52
C VAL A 749 -55.63 11.34 10.03
N ASP A 750 -56.47 11.97 9.22
CA ASP A 750 -56.24 13.29 8.61
C ASP A 750 -56.56 14.48 9.54
N SER A 751 -56.94 14.22 10.79
CA SER A 751 -57.37 15.24 11.74
C SER A 751 -57.04 14.87 13.18
N LEU A 752 -56.76 15.90 13.99
CA LEU A 752 -56.40 15.76 15.40
C LEU A 752 -57.16 16.76 16.27
N VAL A 753 -57.91 16.25 17.26
CA VAL A 753 -58.58 17.06 18.29
C VAL A 753 -57.62 17.31 19.46
N VAL A 754 -57.45 18.58 19.82
CA VAL A 754 -56.55 19.02 20.90
C VAL A 754 -57.30 19.88 21.94
N THR A 755 -56.93 19.69 23.20
CA THR A 755 -57.53 20.38 24.37
C THR A 755 -56.48 20.99 25.30
N THR A 756 -55.20 20.99 24.87
CA THR A 756 -54.04 21.46 25.63
C THR A 756 -53.14 22.31 24.76
N THR A 757 -52.56 23.36 25.33
CA THR A 757 -51.56 24.22 24.65
C THR A 757 -50.34 23.40 24.26
N GLY A 758 -49.89 23.52 23.00
CA GLY A 758 -48.71 22.80 22.53
C GLY A 758 -48.50 22.87 21.01
N ASP A 759 -47.39 22.24 20.59
CA ASP A 759 -46.98 22.12 19.19
C ASP A 759 -47.35 20.71 18.70
N TYR A 760 -48.13 20.64 17.62
CA TYR A 760 -48.63 19.40 17.05
C TYR A 760 -48.14 19.28 15.61
N PHE A 761 -47.55 18.14 15.25
CA PHE A 761 -47.09 17.88 13.89
C PHE A 761 -47.66 16.57 13.36
N VAL A 762 -47.84 16.52 12.04
CA VAL A 762 -48.20 15.32 11.29
C VAL A 762 -47.10 15.02 10.29
N GLU A 763 -46.68 13.76 10.23
CA GLU A 763 -45.84 13.22 9.17
C GLU A 763 -46.72 12.44 8.19
N VAL A 764 -46.58 12.70 6.90
CA VAL A 764 -47.38 12.07 5.85
C VAL A 764 -46.46 11.37 4.85
N THR A 765 -46.88 10.20 4.38
CA THR A 765 -46.19 9.45 3.30
C THR A 765 -47.07 9.44 2.06
N ASP A 766 -46.48 9.70 0.89
CA ASP A 766 -47.21 9.68 -0.38
C ASP A 766 -47.39 8.26 -0.96
N VAL A 767 -47.99 8.15 -2.15
CA VAL A 767 -48.21 6.86 -2.82
C VAL A 767 -46.92 6.21 -3.36
N ASN A 768 -45.82 6.96 -3.43
CA ASN A 768 -44.51 6.50 -3.89
C ASN A 768 -43.57 6.13 -2.72
N GLY A 769 -44.03 6.29 -1.47
CA GLY A 769 -43.27 5.98 -0.26
C GLY A 769 -42.41 7.12 0.30
N CYS A 770 -42.52 8.34 -0.25
CA CYS A 770 -41.75 9.50 0.22
C CYS A 770 -42.50 10.25 1.33
N SER A 771 -41.80 10.65 2.41
CA SER A 771 -42.41 11.25 3.60
C SER A 771 -42.01 12.71 3.84
N ASN A 772 -42.90 13.51 4.43
CA ASN A 772 -42.63 14.89 4.86
C ASN A 772 -43.58 15.31 6.01
N LYS A 773 -43.32 16.44 6.69
CA LYS A 773 -44.10 16.89 7.86
C LYS A 773 -44.28 18.41 7.96
N ASP A 774 -45.35 18.83 8.64
CA ASP A 774 -45.62 20.23 9.03
C ASP A 774 -46.12 20.35 10.48
N THR A 775 -46.05 21.54 11.09
CA THR A 775 -46.31 21.80 12.53
C THR A 775 -47.28 22.97 12.77
N ALA A 776 -48.31 22.73 13.59
CA ALA A 776 -49.28 23.72 14.04
C ALA A 776 -49.13 24.05 15.54
N HIS A 777 -49.32 25.32 15.89
CA HIS A 777 -49.23 25.82 17.28
C HIS A 777 -50.63 26.17 17.82
N VAL A 778 -51.03 25.59 18.95
CA VAL A 778 -52.36 25.85 19.56
C VAL A 778 -52.23 26.36 21.00
N MET A 779 -53.02 27.37 21.38
CA MET A 779 -52.94 28.04 22.69
C MET A 779 -54.31 28.17 23.38
N PHE A 780 -54.38 27.81 24.66
CA PHE A 780 -55.58 27.99 25.49
C PHE A 780 -55.34 28.98 26.63
N TYR A 781 -56.18 30.02 26.75
CA TYR A 781 -56.16 30.99 27.84
C TYR A 781 -56.94 30.50 29.06
N SER A 782 -56.38 30.67 30.27
CA SER A 782 -57.03 30.25 31.52
C SER A 782 -58.34 30.99 31.79
N LEU A 783 -59.36 30.28 32.26
CA LEU A 783 -60.63 30.90 32.68
C LEU A 783 -60.44 31.84 33.89
N PRO A 784 -61.28 32.89 34.03
CA PRO A 784 -61.23 33.76 35.19
C PRO A 784 -61.55 33.03 36.50
N MET A 785 -60.75 33.30 37.54
CA MET A 785 -60.92 32.74 38.88
C MET A 785 -61.92 33.58 39.68
N ILE A 786 -63.12 33.04 39.87
CA ILE A 786 -64.20 33.59 40.68
C ILE A 786 -64.46 32.65 41.87
N ASP A 787 -64.66 33.23 43.05
CA ASP A 787 -64.85 32.52 44.34
C ASP A 787 -65.73 33.42 45.23
N LEU A 788 -66.91 32.93 45.62
CA LEU A 788 -67.86 33.57 46.53
C LEU A 788 -67.61 33.20 48.00
N GLY A 789 -66.62 32.36 48.26
CA GLY A 789 -66.42 31.63 49.51
C GLY A 789 -67.18 30.31 49.51
N GLY A 790 -66.68 29.35 50.29
CA GLY A 790 -67.32 28.04 50.43
C GLY A 790 -68.72 28.10 51.06
N ASP A 791 -69.47 27.00 50.88
CA ASP A 791 -70.81 26.80 51.42
C ASP A 791 -70.94 27.23 52.88
N GLN A 792 -72.03 27.91 53.19
CA GLN A 792 -72.27 28.49 54.50
C GLN A 792 -73.25 27.62 55.28
N GLU A 793 -72.84 27.22 56.48
CA GLU A 793 -73.67 26.44 57.39
C GLU A 793 -74.10 27.31 58.57
N VAL A 794 -75.41 27.49 58.69
CA VAL A 794 -76.01 28.46 59.62
C VAL A 794 -77.06 27.75 60.48
N CYS A 795 -77.25 28.20 61.72
CA CYS A 795 -78.36 27.73 62.54
C CYS A 795 -79.70 28.21 61.95
N ILE A 796 -80.76 27.43 62.07
CA ILE A 796 -82.06 27.77 61.48
C ILE A 796 -82.64 29.06 62.11
N GLY A 797 -82.42 30.21 61.44
CA GLY A 797 -82.86 31.53 61.91
C GLY A 797 -82.08 32.77 61.42
N ASP A 798 -80.82 32.64 60.99
CA ASP A 798 -79.95 33.79 60.64
C ASP A 798 -79.75 34.01 59.11
N SER A 799 -79.03 35.08 58.70
CA SER A 799 -78.80 35.48 57.30
C SER A 799 -77.37 35.98 57.05
N ILE A 800 -76.86 35.89 55.81
CA ILE A 800 -75.45 36.15 55.43
C ILE A 800 -75.30 37.01 54.16
N GLU A 801 -74.12 37.62 53.95
CA GLU A 801 -73.73 38.35 52.72
C GLU A 801 -72.68 37.56 51.93
N PHE A 802 -72.84 37.49 50.60
CA PHE A 802 -71.90 36.94 49.64
C PHE A 802 -71.29 38.07 48.80
N VAL A 803 -69.97 38.05 48.61
CA VAL A 803 -69.21 39.12 47.93
C VAL A 803 -68.24 38.51 46.91
N ALA A 804 -68.36 38.92 45.66
CA ALA A 804 -67.49 38.51 44.56
C ALA A 804 -66.22 39.41 44.47
N PRO A 805 -65.04 38.85 44.13
CA PRO A 805 -63.83 39.60 43.81
C PRO A 805 -64.02 40.71 42.76
N THR A 806 -63.34 41.85 42.93
CA THR A 806 -63.35 42.96 41.97
C THR A 806 -62.33 42.75 40.84
N GLY A 807 -62.72 43.01 39.59
CA GLY A 807 -61.81 42.97 38.44
C GLY A 807 -62.44 42.53 37.11
N PHE A 808 -63.68 42.02 37.14
CA PHE A 808 -64.38 41.53 35.96
C PHE A 808 -65.18 42.64 35.26
N VAL A 809 -65.46 42.43 33.98
CA VAL A 809 -66.14 43.41 33.10
C VAL A 809 -67.66 43.31 33.24
N VAL A 810 -68.15 42.14 33.64
CA VAL A 810 -69.57 41.82 33.87
C VAL A 810 -69.69 41.02 35.17
N TYR A 811 -70.77 41.25 35.92
CA TYR A 811 -71.25 40.44 37.04
C TYR A 811 -72.77 40.25 36.86
N ASP A 812 -73.25 39.02 36.83
CA ASP A 812 -74.69 38.70 36.76
C ASP A 812 -75.06 37.67 37.83
N TRP A 813 -76.05 37.97 38.67
CA TRP A 813 -76.42 37.15 39.83
C TRP A 813 -77.74 36.41 39.59
N ASN A 814 -77.85 35.19 40.12
CA ASN A 814 -79.00 34.30 39.89
C ASN A 814 -80.38 34.79 40.39
N ASN A 815 -80.43 35.94 41.09
CA ASN A 815 -81.67 36.62 41.46
C ASN A 815 -82.14 37.70 40.45
N GLY A 816 -81.35 37.98 39.41
CA GLY A 816 -81.66 38.91 38.33
C GLY A 816 -81.68 40.40 38.69
N LEU A 817 -81.00 40.82 39.78
CA LEU A 817 -81.12 42.17 40.34
C LEU A 817 -79.82 42.98 40.49
N GLY A 818 -78.64 42.44 40.16
CA GLY A 818 -77.36 43.10 40.46
C GLY A 818 -76.33 43.05 39.34
N SER A 819 -75.81 44.23 38.97
CA SER A 819 -74.57 44.42 38.20
C SER A 819 -73.41 44.92 39.10
N THR A 820 -73.45 44.49 40.36
CA THR A 820 -72.52 44.83 41.45
C THR A 820 -71.99 43.56 42.10
N ASN A 821 -70.83 43.64 42.75
CA ASN A 821 -70.11 42.45 43.22
C ASN A 821 -70.53 41.95 44.63
N SER A 822 -71.75 42.19 45.12
CA SER A 822 -72.25 41.55 46.37
C SER A 822 -73.78 41.40 46.44
N LEU A 823 -74.24 40.49 47.32
CA LEU A 823 -75.64 40.10 47.54
C LEU A 823 -75.88 39.51 48.95
N PHE A 824 -77.07 39.68 49.54
CA PHE A 824 -77.46 39.05 50.82
C PHE A 824 -78.44 37.87 50.64
N ALA A 825 -78.25 36.81 51.42
CA ALA A 825 -79.05 35.57 51.40
C ALA A 825 -79.55 35.17 52.81
N SER A 826 -80.79 34.68 52.90
CA SER A 826 -81.44 34.29 54.17
C SER A 826 -82.30 33.02 54.07
N THR A 827 -82.18 32.29 52.96
CA THR A 827 -82.94 31.05 52.69
C THR A 827 -81.98 29.99 52.15
N ALA A 828 -82.09 28.78 52.69
CA ALA A 828 -81.28 27.64 52.28
C ALA A 828 -81.47 27.32 50.78
N GLY A 829 -80.37 26.99 50.10
CA GLY A 829 -80.30 26.83 48.64
C GLY A 829 -79.08 27.51 48.02
N ASP A 830 -78.98 27.41 46.69
CA ASP A 830 -77.82 27.84 45.90
C ASP A 830 -77.91 29.30 45.43
N TRP A 831 -76.83 30.05 45.62
CA TRP A 831 -76.65 31.43 45.15
C TRP A 831 -75.41 31.49 44.24
N PHE A 832 -75.53 32.07 43.05
CA PHE A 832 -74.40 32.12 42.10
C PHE A 832 -74.25 33.47 41.41
N VAL A 833 -73.02 33.75 40.99
CA VAL A 833 -72.66 34.86 40.10
C VAL A 833 -71.90 34.34 38.88
N GLU A 834 -72.20 34.86 37.70
CA GLU A 834 -71.41 34.69 36.47
C GLU A 834 -70.62 35.97 36.19
N VAL A 835 -69.36 35.83 35.77
CA VAL A 835 -68.45 36.94 35.47
C VAL A 835 -67.68 36.72 34.16
N THR A 836 -67.32 37.83 33.51
CA THR A 836 -66.54 37.82 32.25
C THR A 836 -65.28 38.67 32.38
N ASP A 837 -64.15 38.17 31.90
CA ASP A 837 -62.86 38.87 31.93
C ASP A 837 -62.59 39.73 30.67
N THR A 838 -61.38 40.30 30.59
CA THR A 838 -60.96 41.15 29.46
C THR A 838 -60.56 40.37 28.21
N ASN A 839 -60.37 39.05 28.31
CA ASN A 839 -60.05 38.17 27.17
C ASN A 839 -61.33 37.55 26.57
N GLY A 840 -62.49 37.76 27.21
CA GLY A 840 -63.79 37.24 26.78
C GLY A 840 -64.12 35.86 27.35
N CYS A 841 -63.27 35.30 28.21
CA CYS A 841 -63.58 34.04 28.88
C CYS A 841 -64.57 34.29 30.04
N VAL A 842 -65.51 33.36 30.22
CA VAL A 842 -66.60 33.44 31.21
C VAL A 842 -66.39 32.39 32.29
N SER A 843 -66.73 32.70 33.54
CA SER A 843 -66.68 31.78 34.66
C SER A 843 -67.76 32.13 35.68
N SER A 844 -68.25 31.15 36.42
CA SER A 844 -69.29 31.34 37.44
C SER A 844 -68.94 30.58 38.71
N ASP A 845 -69.30 31.13 39.86
CA ASP A 845 -69.20 30.41 41.13
C ASP A 845 -70.54 30.38 41.88
N THR A 846 -70.78 29.29 42.61
CA THR A 846 -72.03 28.96 43.29
C THR A 846 -71.75 28.55 44.73
N VAL A 847 -72.46 29.17 45.68
CA VAL A 847 -72.37 28.89 47.10
C VAL A 847 -73.74 28.45 47.64
N ASN A 848 -73.76 27.34 48.39
CA ASN A 848 -74.95 26.81 49.03
C ASN A 848 -75.07 27.29 50.49
N LEU A 849 -76.29 27.56 50.94
CA LEU A 849 -76.62 27.82 52.34
C LEU A 849 -77.35 26.60 52.96
N THR A 850 -76.69 25.89 53.90
CA THR A 850 -77.15 24.62 54.52
C THR A 850 -77.32 24.74 56.06
N LEU A 851 -78.07 23.81 56.70
CA LEU A 851 -78.40 23.78 58.15
C LEU A 851 -78.25 22.31 58.71
N LEU A 852 -77.53 22.03 59.83
CA LEU A 852 -76.89 20.68 60.13
C LEU A 852 -77.12 19.93 61.50
N THR A 853 -76.78 18.60 61.57
CA THR A 853 -76.64 17.63 62.76
C THR A 853 -75.73 16.34 62.50
N PRO A 854 -75.16 15.52 63.48
CA PRO A 854 -73.89 14.64 63.35
C PRO A 854 -73.80 13.03 63.52
N THR A 855 -72.65 12.29 63.21
CA THR A 855 -72.19 10.82 63.55
C THR A 855 -70.74 10.21 63.04
N ALA A 856 -70.27 8.91 63.31
CA ALA A 856 -68.83 8.33 63.64
C ALA A 856 -67.96 7.15 62.86
N GLY A 857 -66.69 6.70 63.27
CA GLY A 857 -65.55 5.83 62.58
C GLY A 857 -64.55 4.74 63.32
N VAL A 858 -63.26 4.34 62.86
CA VAL A 858 -62.30 3.14 63.27
C VAL A 858 -60.67 3.15 62.98
N ASP A 859 -59.71 2.30 63.56
CA ASP A 859 -58.14 2.17 63.48
C ASP A 859 -57.35 0.76 63.84
N VAL A 860 -55.99 0.49 63.57
CA VAL A 860 -55.15 -0.83 63.73
C VAL A 860 -53.53 -0.80 63.83
N VAL A 861 -52.78 -1.68 64.60
CA VAL A 861 -51.24 -1.77 64.82
C VAL A 861 -50.60 -3.22 65.09
N THR A 862 -49.26 -3.44 65.38
CA THR A 862 -48.52 -4.71 65.85
C THR A 862 -47.12 -4.46 66.53
N ALA A 863 -46.57 -5.31 67.45
CA ALA A 863 -45.31 -5.07 68.23
C ALA A 863 -44.53 -6.31 68.82
N CYS A 864 -43.56 -6.11 69.74
CA CYS A 864 -42.83 -7.16 70.49
C CYS A 864 -42.70 -6.83 72.01
N ASN A 865 -42.91 -7.82 72.88
CA ASN A 865 -43.10 -7.72 74.35
C ASN A 865 -44.21 -6.75 74.87
N SER A 866 -44.37 -5.52 74.32
CA SER A 866 -45.56 -4.66 74.57
C SER A 866 -45.73 -3.47 73.60
N HIS A 867 -46.91 -2.82 73.57
CA HIS A 867 -47.22 -1.59 72.80
C HIS A 867 -48.40 -0.77 73.36
N THR A 868 -48.40 0.56 73.18
CA THR A 868 -49.38 1.51 73.78
C THR A 868 -50.18 2.31 72.73
N TRP A 869 -51.50 2.48 72.91
CA TRP A 869 -52.41 3.16 71.93
C TRP A 869 -52.96 4.53 72.41
N ILE A 870 -53.80 5.19 71.58
CA ILE A 870 -54.31 6.56 71.79
C ILE A 870 -55.19 6.73 73.04
N ASP A 871 -55.71 5.64 73.59
CA ASP A 871 -56.43 5.61 74.87
C ASP A 871 -55.50 5.68 76.10
N GLY A 872 -54.18 5.62 75.88
CA GLY A 872 -53.14 5.68 76.90
C GLY A 872 -52.74 4.32 77.50
N ASN A 873 -53.30 3.21 77.04
CA ASN A 873 -53.09 1.88 77.64
C ASN A 873 -52.01 1.05 76.92
N THR A 874 -51.18 0.33 77.69
CA THR A 874 -50.10 -0.54 77.18
C THR A 874 -50.51 -2.02 77.19
N TYR A 875 -50.37 -2.67 76.05
CA TYR A 875 -50.78 -4.05 75.80
C TYR A 875 -49.55 -4.95 75.55
N THR A 876 -49.38 -5.98 76.39
CA THR A 876 -48.29 -6.98 76.35
C THR A 876 -48.68 -8.25 75.59
N ALA A 877 -49.83 -8.24 74.90
CA ALA A 877 -50.37 -9.32 74.08
C ALA A 877 -51.36 -8.74 73.06
N ASN A 878 -51.81 -9.58 72.12
CA ASN A 878 -52.73 -9.20 71.04
C ASN A 878 -54.07 -8.63 71.57
N ASN A 879 -54.60 -7.54 70.99
CA ASN A 879 -55.85 -6.88 71.44
C ASN A 879 -56.57 -6.18 70.28
N ASN A 880 -57.90 -6.29 70.18
CA ASN A 880 -58.72 -5.73 69.09
C ASN A 880 -60.07 -5.08 69.47
N THR A 881 -60.17 -4.44 70.65
CA THR A 881 -61.48 -3.94 71.16
C THR A 881 -61.50 -2.55 71.82
N ALA A 882 -60.43 -1.73 71.77
CA ALA A 882 -60.40 -0.42 72.45
C ALA A 882 -61.03 0.71 71.61
N THR A 883 -61.72 1.69 72.22
CA THR A 883 -62.47 2.79 71.52
C THR A 883 -62.25 4.19 72.10
N PHE A 884 -62.37 5.26 71.30
CA PHE A 884 -62.13 6.66 71.69
C PHE A 884 -63.11 7.67 71.03
N THR A 885 -63.45 8.80 71.68
CA THR A 885 -64.47 9.78 71.23
C THR A 885 -63.89 11.18 71.06
N LEU A 886 -64.30 11.91 70.01
CA LEU A 886 -63.81 13.26 69.69
C LEU A 886 -64.98 14.26 69.56
N LEU A 887 -64.77 15.49 70.07
CA LEU A 887 -65.75 16.59 70.04
C LEU A 887 -65.23 17.70 69.12
N ASN A 888 -66.04 18.19 68.18
CA ASN A 888 -65.68 19.35 67.36
C ASN A 888 -65.99 20.68 68.09
N ASN A 889 -65.35 21.76 67.66
CA ASN A 889 -65.39 23.07 68.33
C ASN A 889 -66.74 23.83 68.18
N GLN A 890 -67.81 23.17 67.72
CA GLN A 890 -69.15 23.74 67.59
C GLN A 890 -70.27 22.83 68.16
N GLY A 891 -69.92 21.74 68.87
CA GLY A 891 -70.85 21.06 69.81
C GLY A 891 -71.66 19.89 69.27
N CYS A 892 -71.11 19.07 68.38
CA CYS A 892 -71.75 17.87 67.79
C CYS A 892 -70.72 16.70 67.67
N ASP A 893 -71.10 15.42 67.87
CA ASP A 893 -70.21 14.34 68.40
C ASP A 893 -70.00 13.03 67.57
N SER A 894 -68.88 12.30 67.78
CA SER A 894 -68.45 11.05 67.07
C SER A 894 -67.30 10.19 67.72
N VAL A 895 -67.13 8.88 67.36
CA VAL A 895 -66.32 7.77 68.02
C VAL A 895 -65.39 6.93 67.06
N VAL A 896 -64.29 6.24 67.54
CA VAL A 896 -63.25 5.40 66.81
C VAL A 896 -62.75 4.11 67.60
N THR A 897 -62.04 3.08 67.02
CA THR A 897 -61.67 1.70 67.59
C THR A 897 -60.25 1.08 67.20
N LEU A 898 -59.59 0.06 67.87
CA LEU A 898 -58.17 -0.52 67.67
C LEU A 898 -57.96 -2.08 67.36
N ASN A 899 -56.75 -2.55 66.86
CA ASN A 899 -56.21 -3.98 66.76
C ASN A 899 -54.62 -4.23 66.90
N LEU A 900 -53.99 -5.38 67.38
CA LEU A 900 -52.51 -5.60 67.79
C LEU A 900 -51.87 -7.09 67.97
N ALA A 901 -50.50 -7.41 67.95
CA ALA A 901 -49.76 -8.78 68.18
C ALA A 901 -48.18 -8.91 68.56
N ILE A 902 -47.51 -10.10 68.98
CA ILE A 902 -46.07 -10.37 69.62
C ILE A 902 -45.28 -11.83 69.52
N ASN A 903 -43.90 -12.09 69.76
CA ASN A 903 -43.02 -13.42 69.77
C ASN A 903 -41.54 -13.59 70.49
N THR A 904 -40.77 -14.78 70.59
CA THR A 904 -39.42 -15.15 71.37
C THR A 904 -38.37 -16.39 70.99
N PRO A 905 -37.13 -16.71 71.63
CA PRO A 905 -35.91 -17.64 71.22
C PRO A 905 -35.05 -18.68 72.20
N THR A 906 -33.84 -19.33 71.84
CA THR A 906 -32.94 -20.46 72.55
C THR A 906 -31.31 -20.65 72.28
N SER A 907 -30.52 -21.75 72.71
CA SER A 907 -28.97 -21.91 73.03
C SER A 907 -27.90 -22.94 72.33
N GLY A 908 -26.54 -23.08 72.73
CA GLY A 908 -25.38 -23.92 72.10
C GLY A 908 -23.98 -24.28 72.84
N THR A 909 -22.84 -24.79 72.21
CA THR A 909 -21.55 -25.38 72.85
C THR A 909 -20.16 -25.30 72.06
N ASP A 910 -18.93 -25.52 72.64
CA ASP A 910 -17.53 -25.35 72.03
C ASP A 910 -16.37 -26.34 72.48
N VAL A 911 -15.26 -26.59 71.70
CA VAL A 911 -14.20 -27.66 71.89
C VAL A 911 -12.77 -27.35 71.32
N VAL A 912 -11.64 -27.63 72.03
CA VAL A 912 -10.22 -27.33 71.62
C VAL A 912 -9.13 -28.38 72.08
N SER A 913 -7.90 -28.35 71.53
CA SER A 913 -6.69 -29.08 72.01
C SER A 913 -5.39 -28.30 71.69
N ALA A 914 -4.36 -28.34 72.55
CA ALA A 914 -3.15 -27.50 72.41
C ALA A 914 -1.90 -28.05 73.14
N CYS A 915 -0.71 -28.03 72.53
CA CYS A 915 0.53 -28.39 73.25
C CYS A 915 1.02 -27.25 74.18
N GLU A 916 1.76 -27.62 75.22
CA GLU A 916 2.32 -26.77 76.27
C GLU A 916 1.34 -25.96 77.17
N SER A 917 0.48 -25.10 76.61
CA SER A 917 -0.50 -24.30 77.38
C SER A 917 -1.62 -23.71 76.50
N TYR A 918 -2.76 -23.35 77.09
CA TYR A 918 -3.90 -22.73 76.40
C TYR A 918 -4.73 -21.81 77.32
N THR A 919 -5.16 -20.64 76.84
CA THR A 919 -5.94 -19.66 77.61
C THR A 919 -7.36 -19.55 77.05
N TRP A 920 -8.39 -19.60 77.90
CA TRP A 920 -9.81 -19.59 77.47
C TRP A 920 -10.55 -18.27 77.79
N LEU A 921 -11.80 -18.18 77.32
CA LEU A 921 -12.68 -17.01 77.35
C LEU A 921 -13.08 -16.52 78.76
N ASP A 922 -12.81 -17.31 79.80
CA ASP A 922 -12.98 -16.93 81.21
C ASP A 922 -11.78 -16.13 81.78
N GLY A 923 -10.69 -16.02 81.00
CA GLY A 923 -9.46 -15.31 81.35
C GLY A 923 -8.38 -16.17 82.03
N ASN A 924 -8.57 -17.49 82.14
CA ASN A 924 -7.61 -18.39 82.79
C ASN A 924 -6.71 -19.11 81.78
N THR A 925 -5.42 -19.27 82.13
CA THR A 925 -4.44 -20.07 81.37
C THR A 925 -4.32 -21.48 81.97
N TYR A 926 -4.58 -22.49 81.15
CA TYR A 926 -4.51 -23.91 81.46
C TYR A 926 -3.21 -24.51 80.90
N ILE A 927 -2.44 -25.17 81.76
CA ILE A 927 -1.22 -25.94 81.41
C ILE A 927 -1.45 -27.46 81.49
N SER A 928 -2.71 -27.87 81.57
CA SER A 928 -3.18 -29.26 81.54
C SER A 928 -4.64 -29.31 81.09
N SER A 929 -5.08 -30.44 80.55
CA SER A 929 -6.43 -30.70 80.01
C SER A 929 -7.58 -30.36 80.98
N ASN A 930 -8.71 -29.85 80.47
CA ASN A 930 -9.91 -29.47 81.25
C ASN A 930 -11.20 -29.51 80.40
N ASN A 931 -12.24 -30.19 80.86
CA ASN A 931 -13.52 -30.33 80.14
C ASN A 931 -14.77 -29.98 80.97
N THR A 932 -14.64 -29.02 81.90
CA THR A 932 -15.73 -28.66 82.84
C THR A 932 -16.03 -27.16 82.94
N ALA A 933 -15.39 -26.31 82.13
CA ALA A 933 -15.59 -24.86 82.21
C ALA A 933 -16.87 -24.40 81.46
N GLN A 934 -17.67 -23.54 82.09
CA GLN A 934 -18.91 -22.99 81.56
C GLN A 934 -18.91 -21.47 81.66
N TRP A 935 -19.51 -20.79 80.67
CA TRP A 935 -19.59 -19.33 80.63
C TRP A 935 -20.96 -18.85 80.15
N VAL A 936 -21.43 -17.72 80.68
CA VAL A 936 -22.75 -17.14 80.41
C VAL A 936 -22.59 -15.74 79.84
N LEU A 937 -23.26 -15.44 78.73
CA LEU A 937 -23.20 -14.16 78.03
C LEU A 937 -24.61 -13.57 77.88
N THR A 938 -24.80 -12.37 78.43
CA THR A 938 -26.09 -11.65 78.39
C THR A 938 -26.09 -10.63 77.25
N ASN A 939 -27.12 -10.66 76.39
CA ASN A 939 -27.35 -9.59 75.40
C ASN A 939 -28.57 -8.71 75.74
N ALA A 940 -28.68 -7.58 75.05
CA ALA A 940 -29.40 -6.39 75.52
C ALA A 940 -30.94 -6.45 75.55
N GLN A 941 -31.57 -7.63 75.40
CA GLN A 941 -33.04 -7.80 75.45
C GLN A 941 -33.52 -8.97 76.35
N GLY A 942 -32.63 -9.56 77.17
CA GLY A 942 -33.06 -10.24 78.40
C GLY A 942 -33.72 -11.63 78.29
N CYS A 943 -33.38 -12.42 77.27
CA CYS A 943 -33.64 -13.87 77.22
C CYS A 943 -32.31 -14.61 76.96
N ASP A 944 -32.09 -15.77 77.56
CA ASP A 944 -30.75 -16.31 77.90
C ASP A 944 -30.30 -17.57 77.15
N SER A 945 -28.98 -17.85 77.20
CA SER A 945 -28.31 -19.02 76.59
C SER A 945 -26.91 -19.26 77.20
N VAL A 946 -26.43 -20.52 77.19
CA VAL A 946 -25.21 -21.01 77.90
C VAL A 946 -24.24 -21.71 76.93
N VAL A 947 -22.92 -21.69 77.19
CA VAL A 947 -21.85 -22.40 76.43
C VAL A 947 -20.84 -23.11 77.37
N THR A 948 -20.21 -24.21 76.92
CA THR A 948 -19.30 -25.11 77.69
C THR A 948 -18.01 -25.45 76.89
N LEU A 949 -16.87 -25.72 77.55
CA LEU A 949 -15.53 -26.04 76.97
C LEU A 949 -15.06 -27.50 77.18
N ASP A 950 -14.30 -28.03 76.21
CA ASP A 950 -13.44 -29.23 76.28
C ASP A 950 -11.99 -28.96 75.78
N LEU A 951 -10.92 -29.39 76.49
CA LEU A 951 -9.50 -29.01 76.27
C LEU A 951 -8.46 -30.11 76.63
N THR A 952 -7.37 -30.29 75.85
CA THR A 952 -6.28 -31.28 76.09
C THR A 952 -4.83 -30.77 75.80
N ILE A 953 -3.79 -31.14 76.60
CA ILE A 953 -2.37 -30.61 76.51
C ILE A 953 -1.20 -31.63 76.66
N LEU A 954 -0.08 -31.49 75.91
CA LEU A 954 1.14 -32.36 75.81
C LEU A 954 2.51 -31.61 75.60
N GLN A 955 3.70 -32.26 75.75
CA GLN A 955 5.10 -31.67 75.75
C GLN A 955 6.27 -32.64 75.30
N PRO A 956 7.25 -32.26 74.42
CA PRO A 956 8.42 -33.09 73.98
C PRO A 956 9.87 -32.45 73.96
N THR A 957 10.95 -33.19 73.58
CA THR A 957 12.40 -32.75 73.50
C THR A 957 13.11 -33.04 72.15
N PHE A 958 14.36 -32.55 71.88
CA PHE A 958 14.97 -32.51 70.52
C PHE A 958 16.49 -32.87 70.39
N ASP A 959 16.92 -33.37 69.20
CA ASP A 959 18.33 -33.61 68.76
C ASP A 959 18.49 -33.53 67.20
N THR A 960 19.69 -33.66 66.60
CA THR A 960 19.93 -33.52 65.14
C THR A 960 20.95 -34.51 64.53
N ASP A 961 20.65 -35.10 63.37
CA ASP A 961 21.45 -36.09 62.63
C ASP A 961 21.75 -35.61 61.19
N VAL A 962 23.01 -35.65 60.72
CA VAL A 962 23.49 -34.91 59.52
C VAL A 962 24.09 -35.84 58.47
N HIS A 963 23.58 -35.82 57.23
CA HIS A 963 24.00 -36.71 56.14
C HIS A 963 24.01 -36.02 54.75
N ALA A 964 24.73 -36.60 53.77
CA ALA A 964 24.74 -36.12 52.38
C ALA A 964 24.88 -37.28 51.37
N ALA A 965 24.12 -37.24 50.25
CA ALA A 965 24.10 -38.28 49.21
C ALA A 965 23.66 -37.73 47.83
N CYS A 966 24.02 -38.39 46.71
CA CYS A 966 23.42 -38.06 45.40
C CYS A 966 22.06 -38.78 45.25
N ASN A 967 21.06 -38.12 44.65
CA ASN A 967 19.73 -38.62 44.24
C ASN A 967 18.78 -39.16 45.31
N ASN A 968 19.19 -40.06 46.20
CA ASN A 968 18.34 -40.45 47.34
C ASN A 968 19.12 -40.98 48.55
N PHE A 969 18.47 -40.92 49.72
CA PHE A 969 18.98 -41.41 51.00
C PHE A 969 17.82 -41.96 51.85
N THR A 970 17.91 -43.21 52.30
CA THR A 970 16.92 -43.79 53.22
C THR A 970 17.35 -43.58 54.67
N TRP A 971 16.53 -42.91 55.46
CA TRP A 971 16.86 -42.54 56.84
C TRP A 971 16.21 -43.48 57.87
N ILE A 972 16.43 -43.22 59.18
CA ILE A 972 16.07 -44.13 60.29
C ILE A 972 14.56 -44.32 60.49
N ASP A 973 13.76 -43.44 59.88
CA ASP A 973 12.30 -43.52 59.81
C ASP A 973 11.80 -44.54 58.77
N GLY A 974 12.71 -45.07 57.95
CA GLY A 974 12.42 -46.01 56.87
C GLY A 974 12.00 -45.34 55.56
N ASN A 975 11.96 -44.01 55.49
CA ASN A 975 11.60 -43.28 54.28
C ASN A 975 12.84 -42.97 53.42
N THR A 976 12.67 -43.07 52.10
CA THR A 976 13.71 -42.72 51.12
C THR A 976 13.50 -41.28 50.64
N TYR A 977 14.39 -40.38 51.08
CA TYR A 977 14.39 -38.97 50.74
C TYR A 977 15.10 -38.73 49.40
N THR A 978 14.42 -38.10 48.45
CA THR A 978 14.92 -37.79 47.10
C THR A 978 15.24 -36.29 46.89
N SER A 979 15.29 -35.53 47.96
CA SER A 979 15.60 -34.09 47.99
C SER A 979 16.21 -33.71 49.33
N SER A 980 16.99 -32.63 49.36
CA SER A 980 17.56 -32.11 50.61
C SER A 980 16.44 -31.83 51.61
N ASN A 981 16.60 -32.30 52.83
CA ASN A 981 15.61 -32.15 53.87
C ASN A 981 16.28 -31.91 55.22
N ASN A 982 16.12 -30.69 55.72
CA ASN A 982 16.56 -30.24 57.04
C ASN A 982 15.42 -30.08 58.05
N SER A 983 14.25 -30.66 57.73
CA SER A 983 13.01 -30.58 58.53
C SER A 983 12.34 -31.93 58.77
N ALA A 984 12.86 -33.01 58.17
CA ALA A 984 12.44 -34.37 58.45
C ALA A 984 12.70 -34.70 59.92
N GLN A 985 11.67 -35.14 60.62
CA GLN A 985 11.71 -35.36 62.05
C GLN A 985 11.21 -36.77 62.38
N TRP A 986 12.01 -37.51 63.14
CA TRP A 986 11.65 -38.86 63.60
C TRP A 986 11.53 -38.90 65.12
N ILE A 987 10.45 -39.53 65.56
CA ILE A 987 10.08 -39.65 66.97
C ILE A 987 10.56 -40.99 67.50
N LEU A 988 11.50 -40.96 68.44
CA LEU A 988 11.95 -42.16 69.16
C LEU A 988 11.05 -42.39 70.37
N THR A 989 10.02 -43.23 70.20
CA THR A 989 8.98 -43.45 71.22
C THR A 989 9.50 -44.22 72.44
N ASN A 990 9.68 -43.50 73.54
CA ASN A 990 9.65 -44.06 74.90
C ASN A 990 8.19 -44.38 75.26
N ALA A 991 7.93 -45.51 75.92
CA ALA A 991 6.61 -46.11 76.12
C ALA A 991 5.60 -45.32 77.01
N GLN A 992 5.75 -44.01 77.20
CA GLN A 992 4.80 -43.14 77.94
C GLN A 992 4.47 -41.79 77.24
N GLY A 993 4.87 -41.55 75.99
CA GLY A 993 4.22 -40.54 75.12
C GLY A 993 4.52 -39.05 75.37
N CYS A 994 5.67 -38.73 75.95
CA CYS A 994 6.32 -37.42 75.76
C CYS A 994 7.50 -37.64 74.83
N ASP A 995 7.40 -37.14 73.61
CA ASP A 995 8.23 -37.58 72.50
C ASP A 995 9.61 -36.91 72.49
N SER A 996 10.57 -37.54 71.81
CA SER A 996 11.85 -36.92 71.48
C SER A 996 12.07 -36.96 69.98
N ILE A 997 12.32 -35.79 69.40
CA ILE A 997 12.41 -35.54 67.97
C ILE A 997 13.89 -35.44 67.57
N VAL A 998 14.38 -36.40 66.79
CA VAL A 998 15.61 -36.22 66.02
C VAL A 998 15.23 -35.51 64.72
N THR A 999 15.93 -34.44 64.37
CA THR A 999 15.77 -33.76 63.07
C THR A 999 16.91 -34.16 62.13
N LEU A 1000 16.57 -34.63 60.93
CA LEU A 1000 17.53 -34.90 59.86
C LEU A 1000 17.95 -33.57 59.22
N ASP A 1001 19.26 -33.36 59.05
CA ASP A 1001 19.86 -32.36 58.16
C ASP A 1001 20.54 -33.08 56.98
N LEU A 1002 19.74 -33.37 55.96
CA LEU A 1002 20.16 -34.10 54.76
C LEU A 1002 20.35 -33.14 53.59
N THR A 1003 21.53 -33.15 52.98
CA THR A 1003 21.75 -32.54 51.65
C THR A 1003 21.73 -33.62 50.57
N ILE A 1004 20.68 -33.65 49.74
CA ILE A 1004 20.66 -34.42 48.49
C ILE A 1004 21.12 -33.53 47.35
N VAL A 1005 22.19 -33.92 46.66
CA VAL A 1005 22.56 -33.33 45.37
C VAL A 1005 21.95 -34.21 44.27
N ASN A 1006 20.89 -33.73 43.64
CA ASN A 1006 20.26 -34.44 42.53
C ASN A 1006 21.12 -34.30 41.26
N SER A 1007 21.43 -35.41 40.59
CA SER A 1007 22.01 -35.39 39.25
C SER A 1007 20.96 -34.85 38.27
N ASN A 1008 21.23 -33.71 37.66
CA ASN A 1008 20.30 -33.08 36.74
C ASN A 1008 20.21 -33.92 35.45
N SER A 1009 19.05 -34.51 35.18
CA SER A 1009 18.69 -34.94 33.82
C SER A 1009 17.90 -33.83 33.14
N GLY A 1010 18.52 -33.13 32.20
CA GLY A 1010 17.80 -32.21 31.32
C GLY A 1010 17.32 -32.96 30.09
N THR A 1011 16.12 -32.68 29.60
CA THR A 1011 15.73 -33.06 28.24
C THR A 1011 15.76 -31.82 27.38
N ASP A 1012 16.62 -31.81 26.37
CA ASP A 1012 16.68 -30.73 25.38
C ASP A 1012 15.63 -31.05 24.31
N VAL A 1013 14.41 -30.55 24.53
CA VAL A 1013 13.26 -30.82 23.64
C VAL A 1013 13.32 -29.84 22.48
N ILE A 1014 13.80 -30.33 21.34
CA ILE A 1014 13.99 -29.55 20.12
C ILE A 1014 13.03 -30.08 19.06
N SER A 1015 12.31 -29.19 18.39
CA SER A 1015 11.69 -29.52 17.10
C SER A 1015 12.30 -28.65 16.02
N ALA A 1016 12.69 -29.28 14.91
CA ALA A 1016 13.37 -28.64 13.79
C ALA A 1016 12.91 -29.30 12.49
N CYS A 1017 12.87 -28.52 11.41
CA CYS A 1017 12.59 -29.04 10.06
C CYS A 1017 13.90 -29.54 9.43
N GLU A 1018 13.86 -30.65 8.69
CA GLU A 1018 14.97 -31.30 7.98
C GLU A 1018 16.17 -31.79 8.83
N SER A 1019 16.87 -30.91 9.55
CA SER A 1019 18.04 -31.29 10.35
C SER A 1019 18.33 -30.35 11.53
N TYR A 1020 19.05 -30.85 12.53
CA TYR A 1020 19.46 -30.09 13.71
C TYR A 1020 20.84 -30.53 14.21
N THR A 1021 21.72 -29.57 14.52
CA THR A 1021 23.04 -29.85 15.12
C THR A 1021 23.01 -29.55 16.62
N TRP A 1022 23.34 -30.54 17.44
CA TRP A 1022 23.19 -30.46 18.90
C TRP A 1022 24.52 -30.19 19.63
N ILE A 1023 24.45 -30.02 20.95
CA ILE A 1023 25.58 -29.63 21.83
C ILE A 1023 26.70 -30.68 21.91
N ASP A 1024 26.46 -31.89 21.45
CA ASP A 1024 27.48 -32.95 21.33
C ASP A 1024 28.33 -32.83 20.04
N GLY A 1025 27.96 -31.91 19.14
CA GLY A 1025 28.64 -31.64 17.88
C GLY A 1025 28.14 -32.45 16.68
N ASN A 1026 27.10 -33.29 16.85
CA ASN A 1026 26.54 -34.08 15.76
C ASN A 1026 25.32 -33.40 15.11
N THR A 1027 25.20 -33.55 13.78
CA THR A 1027 24.01 -33.15 13.01
C THR A 1027 23.07 -34.35 12.83
N TYR A 1028 21.82 -34.18 13.23
CA TYR A 1028 20.75 -35.17 13.15
C TYR A 1028 19.76 -34.78 12.06
N THR A 1029 19.54 -35.68 11.09
CA THR A 1029 18.58 -35.53 9.99
C THR A 1029 17.30 -36.36 10.20
N SER A 1030 17.11 -36.88 11.41
CA SER A 1030 15.95 -37.67 11.82
C SER A 1030 15.72 -37.49 13.32
N SER A 1031 14.47 -37.62 13.77
CA SER A 1031 14.10 -37.54 15.19
C SER A 1031 14.96 -38.48 16.04
N ASN A 1032 15.42 -37.98 17.18
CA ASN A 1032 16.29 -38.71 18.09
C ASN A 1032 16.00 -38.32 19.54
N ASN A 1033 15.48 -39.29 20.30
CA ASN A 1033 15.18 -39.18 21.72
C ASN A 1033 16.13 -40.00 22.61
N THR A 1034 17.31 -40.35 22.08
CA THR A 1034 18.29 -41.25 22.74
C THR A 1034 19.71 -40.68 22.81
N ALA A 1035 20.03 -39.60 22.10
CA ALA A 1035 21.34 -38.98 22.19
C ALA A 1035 21.50 -38.30 23.55
N THR A 1036 22.64 -38.55 24.22
CA THR A 1036 22.91 -38.04 25.57
C THR A 1036 24.29 -37.38 25.63
N TYR A 1037 24.37 -36.21 26.25
CA TYR A 1037 25.61 -35.49 26.48
C TYR A 1037 25.81 -35.24 27.99
N VAL A 1038 27.01 -35.54 28.50
CA VAL A 1038 27.31 -35.48 29.94
C VAL A 1038 28.13 -34.23 30.27
N LEU A 1039 27.57 -33.37 31.10
CA LEU A 1039 28.22 -32.16 31.59
C LEU A 1039 28.86 -32.46 32.95
N GLN A 1040 30.19 -32.58 32.97
CA GLN A 1040 30.96 -32.98 34.13
C GLN A 1040 31.20 -31.80 35.10
N ASN A 1041 30.96 -32.01 36.39
CA ASN A 1041 31.38 -31.08 37.45
C ASN A 1041 32.40 -31.75 38.39
N THR A 1042 33.19 -30.92 39.10
CA THR A 1042 34.35 -31.36 39.88
C THR A 1042 34.03 -32.19 41.15
N PHE A 1043 32.76 -32.51 41.41
CA PHE A 1043 32.31 -33.29 42.58
C PHE A 1043 31.57 -34.60 42.24
N GLY A 1044 31.35 -34.93 40.96
CA GLY A 1044 31.03 -36.29 40.54
C GLY A 1044 29.58 -36.80 40.72
N CYS A 1045 28.61 -35.92 41.01
CA CYS A 1045 27.22 -36.19 40.57
C CYS A 1045 27.08 -35.58 39.16
N ASP A 1046 27.30 -36.38 38.10
CA ASP A 1046 27.30 -35.92 36.71
C ASP A 1046 25.88 -35.58 36.20
N SER A 1047 25.75 -34.54 35.37
CA SER A 1047 24.48 -34.16 34.75
C SER A 1047 24.40 -34.68 33.31
N THR A 1048 23.34 -35.40 32.96
CA THR A 1048 23.13 -35.95 31.62
C THR A 1048 22.01 -35.18 30.93
N VAL A 1049 22.34 -34.45 29.87
CA VAL A 1049 21.32 -33.89 28.98
C VAL A 1049 20.96 -34.98 27.96
N THR A 1050 19.68 -35.24 27.75
CA THR A 1050 19.17 -36.11 26.68
C THR A 1050 18.51 -35.24 25.63
N LEU A 1051 18.87 -35.40 24.37
CA LEU A 1051 18.16 -34.78 23.26
C LEU A 1051 16.82 -35.50 23.09
N ASP A 1052 15.72 -34.75 23.03
CA ASP A 1052 14.42 -35.21 22.53
C ASP A 1052 14.08 -34.41 21.29
N LEU A 1053 14.79 -34.75 20.20
CA LEU A 1053 14.66 -34.10 18.90
C LEU A 1053 13.52 -34.73 18.12
N THR A 1054 12.53 -33.92 17.73
CA THR A 1054 11.56 -34.28 16.70
C THR A 1054 11.88 -33.53 15.41
N ILE A 1055 12.47 -34.24 14.43
CA ILE A 1055 12.54 -33.78 13.05
C ILE A 1055 11.21 -34.10 12.37
N ASN A 1056 10.50 -33.05 11.96
CA ASN A 1056 9.26 -33.19 11.20
C ASN A 1056 9.59 -33.22 9.69
N PRO A 1057 9.39 -34.36 8.99
CA PRO A 1057 9.44 -34.36 7.53
C PRO A 1057 8.18 -33.68 6.97
N PRO A 1058 8.27 -33.00 5.80
CA PRO A 1058 7.10 -32.46 5.14
C PRO A 1058 6.15 -33.60 4.73
N SER A 1059 4.84 -33.36 4.89
CA SER A 1059 3.81 -34.32 4.49
C SER A 1059 3.19 -33.96 3.13
N GLN A 1060 2.72 -34.98 2.40
CA GLN A 1060 2.02 -34.84 1.12
C GLN A 1060 0.64 -35.51 1.20
N SER A 1061 -0.40 -34.88 0.65
CA SER A 1061 -1.78 -35.40 0.64
C SER A 1061 -2.58 -34.87 -0.55
N THR A 1062 -3.54 -35.63 -1.06
CA THR A 1062 -4.39 -35.25 -2.19
C THR A 1062 -5.84 -34.96 -1.75
N ASP A 1063 -6.50 -34.00 -2.39
CA ASP A 1063 -7.88 -33.58 -2.15
C ASP A 1063 -8.75 -33.80 -3.41
N GLU A 1064 -9.64 -34.81 -3.39
CA GLU A 1064 -10.43 -35.27 -4.56
C GLU A 1064 -11.83 -34.61 -4.63
N VAL A 1065 -12.17 -33.92 -5.74
CA VAL A 1065 -13.40 -33.12 -5.88
C VAL A 1065 -14.05 -33.23 -7.29
N THR A 1066 -15.37 -33.04 -7.40
CA THR A 1066 -16.07 -32.90 -8.70
C THR A 1066 -17.16 -31.82 -8.65
N ALA A 1067 -17.23 -30.94 -9.66
CA ALA A 1067 -18.25 -29.88 -9.76
C ALA A 1067 -18.76 -29.63 -11.21
N CYS A 1068 -19.79 -28.79 -11.39
CA CYS A 1068 -20.17 -28.22 -12.69
C CYS A 1068 -19.56 -26.82 -12.80
N PHE A 1069 -19.04 -26.45 -13.98
CA PHE A 1069 -18.52 -25.12 -14.36
C PHE A 1069 -17.29 -24.61 -13.59
N GLU A 1070 -17.30 -24.59 -12.26
CA GLU A 1070 -16.21 -24.07 -11.43
C GLU A 1070 -16.11 -24.70 -10.03
N TYR A 1071 -14.92 -24.61 -9.41
CA TYR A 1071 -14.67 -24.95 -8.01
C TYR A 1071 -13.52 -24.12 -7.42
N THR A 1072 -13.75 -23.42 -6.30
CA THR A 1072 -12.68 -22.69 -5.57
C THR A 1072 -12.03 -23.58 -4.52
N TRP A 1073 -10.70 -23.67 -4.55
CA TRP A 1073 -9.93 -24.51 -3.64
C TRP A 1073 -9.24 -23.73 -2.51
N ILE A 1074 -8.53 -24.42 -1.61
CA ILE A 1074 -7.94 -23.87 -0.38
C ILE A 1074 -6.80 -22.88 -0.61
N ASP A 1075 -6.27 -22.81 -1.82
CA ASP A 1075 -5.29 -21.83 -2.26
C ASP A 1075 -5.90 -20.48 -2.65
N GLY A 1076 -7.24 -20.39 -2.70
CA GLY A 1076 -7.99 -19.21 -3.10
C GLY A 1076 -8.14 -19.06 -4.62
N LEU A 1077 -7.74 -20.06 -5.41
CA LEU A 1077 -7.95 -20.09 -6.86
C LEU A 1077 -9.25 -20.81 -7.21
N THR A 1078 -9.97 -20.28 -8.19
CA THR A 1078 -11.14 -20.93 -8.80
C THR A 1078 -10.71 -21.69 -10.06
N TYR A 1079 -11.07 -22.96 -10.10
CA TYR A 1079 -10.74 -23.91 -11.15
C TYR A 1079 -11.95 -24.17 -12.03
N TYR A 1080 -11.79 -24.00 -13.34
CA TYR A 1080 -12.86 -24.14 -14.35
C TYR A 1080 -12.66 -25.38 -15.25
N SER A 1081 -11.69 -26.22 -14.92
CA SER A 1081 -11.36 -27.48 -15.60
C SER A 1081 -10.83 -28.48 -14.57
N ASP A 1082 -10.72 -29.74 -14.98
CA ASP A 1082 -10.00 -30.77 -14.23
C ASP A 1082 -8.59 -30.30 -13.83
N ASN A 1083 -8.13 -30.70 -12.63
CA ASN A 1083 -6.80 -30.33 -12.12
C ASN A 1083 -6.28 -31.37 -11.11
N ASP A 1084 -5.22 -32.07 -11.48
CA ASP A 1084 -4.50 -33.08 -10.67
C ASP A 1084 -3.08 -32.62 -10.23
N THR A 1085 -2.76 -31.33 -10.38
CA THR A 1085 -1.38 -30.81 -10.27
C THR A 1085 -1.20 -29.61 -9.34
N SER A 1086 -2.25 -28.84 -9.06
CA SER A 1086 -2.14 -27.66 -8.20
C SER A 1086 -1.79 -28.05 -6.77
N THR A 1087 -0.80 -27.37 -6.19
CA THR A 1087 -0.33 -27.67 -4.84
C THR A 1087 -0.35 -26.46 -3.92
N PHE A 1088 -0.81 -26.64 -2.68
CA PHE A 1088 -0.84 -25.58 -1.66
C PHE A 1088 0.05 -25.92 -0.46
N LEU A 1089 0.77 -24.91 0.04
CA LEU A 1089 1.63 -25.04 1.22
C LEU A 1089 0.83 -24.76 2.50
N LEU A 1090 0.65 -25.79 3.33
CA LEU A 1090 0.09 -25.66 4.68
C LEU A 1090 1.22 -25.63 5.71
N THR A 1091 1.45 -24.45 6.29
CA THR A 1091 2.31 -24.30 7.46
C THR A 1091 1.62 -24.91 8.68
N ASN A 1092 2.17 -26.01 9.21
CA ASN A 1092 1.64 -26.59 10.43
C ASN A 1092 1.94 -25.68 11.65
N ALA A 1093 1.29 -25.94 12.78
CA ALA A 1093 1.39 -25.10 13.99
C ALA A 1093 2.82 -25.00 14.60
N PHE A 1094 3.81 -25.73 14.06
CA PHE A 1094 5.20 -25.74 14.47
C PHE A 1094 6.16 -25.13 13.43
N GLY A 1095 5.64 -24.63 12.30
CA GLY A 1095 6.43 -23.87 11.33
C GLY A 1095 7.19 -24.68 10.28
N CYS A 1096 6.93 -25.99 10.15
CA CYS A 1096 7.37 -26.74 8.96
C CYS A 1096 6.24 -26.77 7.91
N ASP A 1097 6.62 -26.78 6.65
CA ASP A 1097 5.75 -26.83 5.49
C ASP A 1097 5.23 -28.26 5.19
N SER A 1098 4.10 -28.32 4.48
CA SER A 1098 3.50 -29.54 3.96
C SER A 1098 2.69 -29.20 2.72
N ILE A 1099 2.64 -30.12 1.77
CA ILE A 1099 2.14 -29.86 0.41
C ILE A 1099 0.85 -30.67 0.21
N VAL A 1100 -0.27 -29.99 0.02
CA VAL A 1100 -1.52 -30.63 -0.43
C VAL A 1100 -1.60 -30.50 -1.96
N THR A 1101 -2.10 -31.51 -2.66
CA THR A 1101 -2.35 -31.50 -4.11
C THR A 1101 -3.85 -31.62 -4.39
N LEU A 1102 -4.39 -30.86 -5.34
CA LEU A 1102 -5.78 -30.99 -5.81
C LEU A 1102 -5.92 -32.14 -6.81
N ASP A 1103 -7.05 -32.86 -6.80
CA ASP A 1103 -7.51 -33.78 -7.86
C ASP A 1103 -9.00 -33.49 -8.16
N LEU A 1104 -9.23 -32.56 -9.08
CA LEU A 1104 -10.53 -32.00 -9.42
C LEU A 1104 -11.03 -32.50 -10.78
N THR A 1105 -12.35 -32.65 -10.92
CA THR A 1105 -13.05 -32.83 -12.21
C THR A 1105 -14.17 -31.78 -12.39
N ILE A 1106 -14.25 -31.11 -13.55
CA ILE A 1106 -15.26 -30.10 -13.89
C ILE A 1106 -16.06 -30.48 -15.14
N ASN A 1107 -17.40 -30.52 -15.01
CA ASN A 1107 -18.32 -30.79 -16.12
C ASN A 1107 -18.86 -29.50 -16.76
N THR A 1108 -19.06 -29.49 -18.08
CA THR A 1108 -19.55 -28.34 -18.87
C THR A 1108 -20.56 -28.77 -19.94
N VAL A 1109 -21.36 -27.81 -20.46
CA VAL A 1109 -22.46 -28.02 -21.42
C VAL A 1109 -22.14 -27.29 -22.74
N ASN A 1110 -22.50 -27.86 -23.90
CA ASN A 1110 -22.32 -27.19 -25.19
C ASN A 1110 -23.60 -26.50 -25.66
N THR A 1111 -23.59 -25.17 -25.74
CA THR A 1111 -24.71 -24.30 -26.11
C THR A 1111 -24.60 -23.62 -27.48
N THR A 1112 -23.66 -24.03 -28.34
CA THR A 1112 -23.38 -23.32 -29.62
C THR A 1112 -24.51 -23.47 -30.65
N ILE A 1113 -25.16 -22.37 -31.04
CA ILE A 1113 -26.13 -22.33 -32.14
C ILE A 1113 -25.42 -22.17 -33.50
N THR A 1114 -25.89 -22.88 -34.53
CA THR A 1114 -25.60 -22.61 -35.94
C THR A 1114 -26.69 -21.75 -36.56
N ASN A 1115 -26.34 -20.55 -37.03
CA ASN A 1115 -27.26 -19.59 -37.63
C ASN A 1115 -27.24 -19.68 -39.18
N ASN A 1116 -28.38 -20.03 -39.76
CA ASN A 1116 -28.66 -20.16 -41.19
C ASN A 1116 -29.81 -19.22 -41.62
N ASP A 1117 -29.81 -17.95 -41.17
CA ASP A 1117 -30.83 -16.90 -41.38
C ASP A 1117 -31.79 -17.19 -42.57
N PRO A 1118 -33.07 -17.56 -42.32
CA PRO A 1118 -33.83 -17.38 -41.07
C PRO A 1118 -33.88 -18.58 -40.07
N GLU A 1119 -33.09 -19.65 -40.26
CA GLU A 1119 -33.13 -20.87 -39.40
C GLU A 1119 -31.96 -20.97 -38.41
N LEU A 1120 -32.22 -21.31 -37.14
CA LEU A 1120 -31.24 -21.52 -36.08
C LEU A 1120 -31.23 -23.00 -35.63
N VAL A 1121 -30.05 -23.56 -35.32
CA VAL A 1121 -29.88 -24.99 -34.96
C VAL A 1121 -28.94 -25.18 -33.76
N ALA A 1122 -29.39 -25.86 -32.72
CA ALA A 1122 -28.63 -26.18 -31.49
C ALA A 1122 -27.86 -27.52 -31.58
N PRO A 1123 -26.87 -27.80 -30.70
CA PRO A 1123 -26.09 -29.03 -30.73
C PRO A 1123 -26.94 -30.27 -30.44
N LEU A 1124 -26.83 -31.32 -31.27
CA LEU A 1124 -27.61 -32.55 -31.13
C LEU A 1124 -27.07 -33.47 -30.03
N GLY A 1125 -27.98 -34.09 -29.26
CA GLY A 1125 -27.67 -35.16 -28.31
C GLY A 1125 -27.79 -34.78 -26.83
N MET A 1126 -28.25 -33.57 -26.53
CA MET A 1126 -28.40 -33.05 -25.16
C MET A 1126 -29.68 -33.57 -24.49
N SER A 1127 -29.80 -33.38 -23.17
CA SER A 1127 -30.91 -33.92 -22.38
C SER A 1127 -32.23 -33.16 -22.62
N SER A 1128 -32.19 -31.84 -22.81
CA SER A 1128 -33.37 -31.05 -23.26
C SER A 1128 -32.99 -29.71 -23.92
N TYR A 1129 -33.96 -29.06 -24.58
CA TYR A 1129 -33.83 -27.75 -25.23
C TYR A 1129 -35.08 -26.87 -24.99
N GLN A 1130 -34.92 -25.55 -24.92
CA GLN A 1130 -36.02 -24.57 -24.95
C GLN A 1130 -35.58 -23.25 -25.59
N TRP A 1131 -36.22 -22.82 -26.67
CA TRP A 1131 -35.92 -21.54 -27.34
C TRP A 1131 -36.55 -20.34 -26.63
N LEU A 1132 -35.83 -19.22 -26.67
CA LEU A 1132 -36.08 -17.99 -25.91
C LEU A 1132 -36.03 -16.79 -26.86
N ASP A 1133 -36.96 -15.85 -26.68
CA ASP A 1133 -37.00 -14.56 -27.38
C ASP A 1133 -36.17 -13.55 -26.59
N CYS A 1134 -34.99 -13.20 -27.11
CA CYS A 1134 -34.05 -12.32 -26.41
C CYS A 1134 -34.49 -10.86 -26.41
N ASP A 1135 -35.15 -10.40 -27.49
CA ASP A 1135 -35.69 -9.04 -27.57
C ASP A 1135 -36.82 -8.82 -26.53
N ASN A 1136 -37.39 -9.90 -26.00
CA ASN A 1136 -38.38 -9.90 -24.94
C ASN A 1136 -37.84 -10.54 -23.64
N ASN A 1137 -36.62 -10.18 -23.24
CA ASN A 1137 -35.98 -10.59 -21.98
C ASN A 1137 -35.95 -12.12 -21.75
N PHE A 1138 -35.50 -12.86 -22.77
CA PHE A 1138 -35.41 -14.32 -22.78
C PHE A 1138 -36.75 -15.04 -22.51
N ALA A 1139 -37.88 -14.43 -22.89
CA ALA A 1139 -39.19 -15.05 -22.74
C ALA A 1139 -39.26 -16.37 -23.53
N GLN A 1140 -39.71 -17.45 -22.88
CA GLN A 1140 -39.80 -18.78 -23.51
C GLN A 1140 -40.75 -18.76 -24.73
N ILE A 1141 -40.24 -19.17 -25.88
CA ILE A 1141 -41.03 -19.32 -27.11
C ILE A 1141 -41.84 -20.61 -26.98
N SER A 1142 -43.14 -20.45 -26.74
CA SER A 1142 -44.01 -21.55 -26.32
C SER A 1142 -44.12 -22.64 -27.40
N GLY A 1143 -43.61 -23.84 -27.09
CA GLY A 1143 -43.64 -25.01 -27.97
C GLY A 1143 -42.33 -25.31 -28.70
N GLU A 1144 -41.37 -24.37 -28.71
CA GLU A 1144 -40.09 -24.52 -29.40
C GLU A 1144 -39.04 -25.18 -28.50
N THR A 1145 -39.09 -26.50 -28.41
CA THR A 1145 -38.17 -27.35 -27.61
C THR A 1145 -37.36 -28.34 -28.46
N SER A 1146 -37.28 -28.09 -29.77
CA SER A 1146 -36.46 -28.87 -30.70
C SER A 1146 -35.06 -28.26 -30.83
N ALA A 1147 -34.08 -29.04 -31.27
CA ALA A 1147 -32.74 -28.53 -31.58
C ALA A 1147 -32.66 -27.66 -32.86
N SER A 1148 -33.79 -27.20 -33.43
CA SER A 1148 -33.86 -26.25 -34.54
C SER A 1148 -35.11 -25.37 -34.39
N PHE A 1149 -35.02 -24.12 -34.84
CA PHE A 1149 -36.04 -23.07 -34.75
C PHE A 1149 -35.96 -22.13 -35.97
N VAL A 1150 -37.11 -21.67 -36.51
CA VAL A 1150 -37.15 -20.80 -37.69
C VAL A 1150 -37.86 -19.48 -37.39
N ALA A 1151 -37.10 -18.39 -37.39
CA ALA A 1151 -37.60 -17.06 -37.05
C ALA A 1151 -38.58 -16.51 -38.10
N GLN A 1152 -39.67 -15.90 -37.63
CA GLN A 1152 -40.72 -15.33 -38.47
C GLN A 1152 -40.62 -13.80 -38.64
N GLN A 1153 -39.72 -13.16 -37.88
CA GLN A 1153 -39.48 -11.72 -37.86
C GLN A 1153 -37.97 -11.49 -37.66
N ASN A 1154 -37.46 -10.31 -38.04
CA ASN A 1154 -36.13 -9.90 -37.60
C ASN A 1154 -36.14 -9.74 -36.08
N GLY A 1155 -35.15 -10.32 -35.40
CA GLY A 1155 -35.02 -10.32 -33.95
C GLY A 1155 -33.87 -11.20 -33.46
N LEU A 1156 -33.73 -11.25 -32.13
CA LEU A 1156 -32.69 -11.99 -31.40
C LEU A 1156 -33.27 -13.21 -30.67
N TYR A 1157 -32.65 -14.39 -30.84
CA TYR A 1157 -33.17 -15.66 -30.30
C TYR A 1157 -32.07 -16.55 -29.70
N ALA A 1158 -32.35 -17.21 -28.57
CA ALA A 1158 -31.40 -18.10 -27.86
C ALA A 1158 -32.05 -19.45 -27.51
N VAL A 1159 -31.26 -20.42 -27.04
CA VAL A 1159 -31.73 -21.74 -26.58
C VAL A 1159 -31.11 -22.12 -25.24
N GLN A 1160 -31.93 -22.53 -24.28
CA GLN A 1160 -31.50 -23.15 -23.04
C GLN A 1160 -31.33 -24.67 -23.24
N ILE A 1161 -30.26 -25.24 -22.70
CA ILE A 1161 -29.85 -26.64 -22.86
C ILE A 1161 -29.49 -27.25 -21.50
N ASP A 1162 -29.98 -28.46 -21.25
CA ASP A 1162 -29.57 -29.32 -20.13
C ASP A 1162 -28.71 -30.47 -20.67
N ASP A 1163 -27.54 -30.70 -20.07
CA ASP A 1163 -26.83 -31.96 -20.19
C ASP A 1163 -26.51 -32.54 -18.81
N SER A 1164 -27.16 -33.67 -18.51
CA SER A 1164 -26.87 -34.50 -17.35
C SER A 1164 -26.96 -33.80 -15.98
N GLY A 1165 -27.70 -32.67 -15.90
CA GLY A 1165 -27.93 -31.91 -14.68
C GLY A 1165 -27.07 -30.65 -14.52
N CYS A 1166 -26.11 -30.39 -15.40
CA CYS A 1166 -25.58 -29.04 -15.59
C CYS A 1166 -26.44 -28.37 -16.69
N VAL A 1167 -26.93 -27.14 -16.47
CA VAL A 1167 -27.84 -26.41 -17.39
C VAL A 1167 -27.20 -25.09 -17.79
N ASP A 1168 -27.22 -24.78 -19.08
CA ASP A 1168 -26.64 -23.55 -19.65
C ASP A 1168 -27.54 -22.96 -20.75
N THR A 1169 -27.35 -21.70 -21.12
CA THR A 1169 -28.15 -21.00 -22.14
C THR A 1169 -27.27 -20.31 -23.16
N SER A 1170 -27.57 -20.51 -24.45
CA SER A 1170 -26.77 -19.95 -25.53
C SER A 1170 -26.80 -18.42 -25.57
N SER A 1171 -25.83 -17.85 -26.28
CA SER A 1171 -25.94 -16.49 -26.80
C SER A 1171 -27.16 -16.31 -27.70
N CYS A 1172 -27.58 -15.05 -27.85
CA CYS A 1172 -28.67 -14.66 -28.74
C CYS A 1172 -28.18 -14.48 -30.19
N GLU A 1173 -28.80 -15.20 -31.12
CA GLU A 1173 -28.52 -15.16 -32.55
C GLU A 1173 -29.47 -14.22 -33.29
N ALA A 1174 -28.90 -13.44 -34.21
CA ALA A 1174 -29.63 -12.38 -34.91
C ALA A 1174 -30.12 -12.82 -36.30
N ILE A 1175 -31.37 -12.47 -36.61
CA ILE A 1175 -32.04 -12.71 -37.89
C ILE A 1175 -32.33 -11.36 -38.54
N ASN A 1176 -31.80 -11.13 -39.75
CA ASN A 1176 -31.68 -9.78 -40.32
C ASN A 1176 -32.28 -9.62 -41.72
N GLN A 1177 -32.47 -10.67 -42.51
CA GLN A 1177 -32.78 -10.55 -43.95
C GLN A 1177 -34.28 -10.38 -44.34
N VAL A 1178 -35.13 -9.85 -43.45
CA VAL A 1178 -36.55 -9.59 -43.76
C VAL A 1178 -36.80 -8.13 -44.23
N GLY A 1179 -36.24 -7.69 -45.39
CA GLY A 1179 -36.48 -6.34 -45.94
C GLY A 1179 -35.89 -6.00 -47.33
N ILE A 1180 -36.52 -5.07 -48.09
CA ILE A 1180 -36.25 -4.79 -49.53
C ILE A 1180 -35.40 -3.51 -49.76
N PHE A 1181 -34.33 -3.60 -50.57
CA PHE A 1181 -33.37 -2.50 -50.85
C PHE A 1181 -33.52 -1.74 -52.18
N LYS A 1182 -32.99 -0.50 -52.20
CA LYS A 1182 -32.63 0.28 -53.41
C LYS A 1182 -31.15 0.69 -53.31
N LEU A 1183 -30.32 0.32 -54.28
CA LEU A 1183 -28.85 0.48 -54.26
C LEU A 1183 -28.36 1.65 -55.14
N GLY A 1184 -27.27 2.29 -54.72
CA GLY A 1184 -26.74 3.53 -55.31
C GLY A 1184 -25.97 3.37 -56.63
N GLU A 1185 -25.83 4.47 -57.37
CA GLU A 1185 -25.23 4.54 -58.71
C GLU A 1185 -23.72 4.80 -58.66
N THR A 1186 -22.94 4.04 -59.44
CA THR A 1186 -21.46 4.17 -59.54
C THR A 1186 -20.94 4.49 -60.95
N PHE A 1187 -21.81 4.53 -61.96
CA PHE A 1187 -21.49 4.93 -63.35
C PHE A 1187 -22.74 5.49 -64.05
N ASN A 1188 -22.56 6.34 -65.07
CA ASN A 1188 -23.64 7.18 -65.58
C ASN A 1188 -24.32 6.59 -66.84
N TRP A 1189 -25.59 6.22 -66.71
CA TRP A 1189 -26.41 5.63 -67.77
C TRP A 1189 -27.87 6.09 -67.64
N THR A 1190 -28.61 6.07 -68.74
CA THR A 1190 -30.06 6.37 -68.73
C THR A 1190 -30.83 5.32 -69.52
N ILE A 1191 -32.15 5.37 -69.37
CA ILE A 1191 -33.03 4.38 -69.96
C ILE A 1191 -34.31 5.03 -70.50
N HIS A 1192 -34.62 4.78 -71.78
CA HIS A 1192 -35.76 5.40 -72.46
C HIS A 1192 -36.32 4.52 -73.60
N PRO A 1193 -37.63 4.60 -73.92
CA PRO A 1193 -38.68 5.25 -73.13
C PRO A 1193 -39.04 4.43 -71.89
N ASN A 1194 -39.36 5.12 -70.79
CA ASN A 1194 -39.93 4.53 -69.57
C ASN A 1194 -41.05 5.47 -69.08
N PRO A 1195 -42.33 5.10 -69.16
CA PRO A 1195 -42.86 3.79 -69.56
C PRO A 1195 -42.60 3.40 -71.02
N THR A 1196 -42.63 2.09 -71.32
CA THR A 1196 -42.53 1.53 -72.68
C THR A 1196 -43.73 0.68 -73.06
N ALA A 1197 -43.97 0.49 -74.36
CA ALA A 1197 -44.90 -0.49 -74.90
C ALA A 1197 -44.25 -1.88 -75.14
N ASP A 1198 -42.94 -1.97 -75.40
CA ASP A 1198 -42.24 -3.24 -75.68
C ASP A 1198 -40.72 -3.14 -75.44
N ASN A 1199 -40.04 -2.26 -76.18
CA ASN A 1199 -38.59 -2.14 -76.15
C ASN A 1199 -38.12 -0.95 -75.32
N VAL A 1200 -37.01 -1.12 -74.63
CA VAL A 1200 -36.36 -0.06 -73.86
C VAL A 1200 -34.90 0.02 -74.25
N THR A 1201 -34.43 1.23 -74.48
CA THR A 1201 -33.05 1.51 -74.84
C THR A 1201 -32.27 1.95 -73.61
N VAL A 1202 -31.21 1.21 -73.30
CA VAL A 1202 -30.23 1.48 -72.25
C VAL A 1202 -29.07 2.23 -72.92
N GLN A 1203 -28.86 3.49 -72.51
CA GLN A 1203 -27.85 4.37 -73.11
C GLN A 1203 -26.74 4.66 -72.09
N PHE A 1204 -25.49 4.37 -72.46
CA PHE A 1204 -24.32 4.57 -71.61
C PHE A 1204 -23.64 5.88 -71.97
N HIS A 1205 -23.41 6.76 -70.98
CA HIS A 1205 -22.77 8.06 -71.21
C HIS A 1205 -21.25 8.01 -71.07
N ASP A 1206 -20.74 7.00 -70.37
CA ASP A 1206 -19.32 6.69 -70.24
C ASP A 1206 -18.89 5.65 -71.29
N GLN A 1207 -17.60 5.62 -71.65
CA GLN A 1207 -17.02 4.43 -72.28
C GLN A 1207 -16.90 3.34 -71.20
N ILE A 1208 -17.51 2.17 -71.45
CA ILE A 1208 -17.54 1.01 -70.55
C ILE A 1208 -17.27 -0.22 -71.44
N GLY A 1209 -16.40 -1.14 -71.00
CA GLY A 1209 -15.96 -2.28 -71.81
C GLY A 1209 -17.05 -3.35 -71.97
N GLU A 1210 -17.02 -4.38 -71.12
CA GLU A 1210 -18.10 -5.39 -71.05
C GLU A 1210 -19.17 -4.97 -70.03
N VAL A 1211 -20.43 -5.01 -70.46
CA VAL A 1211 -21.61 -4.69 -69.64
C VAL A 1211 -22.65 -5.80 -69.74
N LYS A 1212 -23.15 -6.25 -68.59
CA LYS A 1212 -24.21 -7.26 -68.48
C LYS A 1212 -25.51 -6.61 -68.04
N VAL A 1213 -26.59 -6.85 -68.77
CA VAL A 1213 -27.92 -6.28 -68.51
C VAL A 1213 -28.89 -7.40 -68.14
N GLU A 1214 -29.55 -7.27 -66.99
CA GLU A 1214 -30.49 -8.25 -66.43
C GLU A 1214 -31.86 -7.63 -66.22
N ILE A 1215 -32.91 -8.31 -66.68
CA ILE A 1215 -34.31 -7.93 -66.46
C ILE A 1215 -34.88 -8.81 -65.36
N MET A 1216 -35.47 -8.23 -64.32
CA MET A 1216 -36.14 -8.92 -63.22
C MET A 1216 -37.61 -8.56 -63.10
N ASN A 1217 -38.42 -9.51 -62.62
CA ASN A 1217 -39.80 -9.25 -62.17
C ASN A 1217 -39.81 -8.57 -60.78
N PRO A 1218 -40.99 -8.14 -60.26
CA PRO A 1218 -41.09 -7.54 -58.92
C PRO A 1218 -40.70 -8.46 -57.77
N LEU A 1219 -40.70 -9.78 -57.99
CA LEU A 1219 -40.27 -10.79 -57.02
C LEU A 1219 -38.75 -11.01 -57.02
N GLY A 1220 -37.99 -10.23 -57.81
CA GLY A 1220 -36.53 -10.30 -57.86
C GLY A 1220 -35.98 -11.46 -58.72
N GLN A 1221 -36.82 -12.18 -59.45
CA GLN A 1221 -36.38 -13.28 -60.33
C GLN A 1221 -35.92 -12.72 -61.69
N THR A 1222 -34.74 -13.12 -62.14
CA THR A 1222 -34.19 -12.74 -63.44
C THR A 1222 -34.94 -13.44 -64.58
N ILE A 1223 -35.62 -12.66 -65.41
CA ILE A 1223 -36.38 -13.09 -66.59
C ILE A 1223 -35.45 -13.25 -67.80
N GLN A 1224 -34.50 -12.32 -67.97
CA GLN A 1224 -33.58 -12.27 -69.11
C GLN A 1224 -32.23 -11.66 -68.67
N SER A 1225 -31.14 -12.11 -69.29
CA SER A 1225 -29.78 -11.71 -68.93
C SER A 1225 -28.88 -11.82 -70.16
N GLU A 1226 -28.26 -10.72 -70.58
CA GLU A 1226 -27.39 -10.65 -71.77
C GLU A 1226 -26.16 -9.77 -71.51
N SER A 1227 -25.04 -10.06 -72.19
CA SER A 1227 -23.79 -9.30 -72.12
C SER A 1227 -23.47 -8.64 -73.45
N TYR A 1228 -22.89 -7.43 -73.40
CA TYR A 1228 -22.52 -6.61 -74.55
C TYR A 1228 -21.13 -6.01 -74.34
N THR A 1229 -20.40 -5.77 -75.43
CA THR A 1229 -19.04 -5.18 -75.40
C THR A 1229 -18.93 -3.97 -76.33
N ASP A 1230 -18.22 -2.93 -75.88
CA ASP A 1230 -17.91 -1.69 -76.61
C ASP A 1230 -19.15 -0.94 -77.19
N SER A 1231 -20.33 -1.18 -76.63
CA SER A 1231 -21.61 -0.63 -77.09
C SER A 1231 -22.02 0.63 -76.31
N SER A 1232 -22.19 1.76 -76.99
CA SER A 1232 -22.69 3.01 -76.37
C SER A 1232 -24.20 2.99 -76.06
N GLU A 1233 -24.94 2.06 -76.67
CA GLU A 1233 -26.39 1.95 -76.55
C GLU A 1233 -26.82 0.49 -76.80
N VAL A 1234 -27.77 0.00 -76.00
CA VAL A 1234 -28.30 -1.37 -76.06
C VAL A 1234 -29.82 -1.33 -76.03
N VAL A 1235 -30.50 -2.00 -76.96
CA VAL A 1235 -31.96 -2.09 -76.99
C VAL A 1235 -32.41 -3.44 -76.43
N VAL A 1236 -33.17 -3.40 -75.35
CA VAL A 1236 -33.69 -4.57 -74.63
C VAL A 1236 -35.20 -4.70 -74.89
N THR A 1237 -35.66 -5.90 -75.24
CA THR A 1237 -37.09 -6.20 -75.44
C THR A 1237 -37.68 -6.77 -74.16
N LEU A 1238 -38.72 -6.15 -73.59
CA LEU A 1238 -39.45 -6.71 -72.45
C LEU A 1238 -40.49 -7.74 -72.95
N GLY A 1239 -40.64 -8.85 -72.21
CA GLY A 1239 -41.61 -9.92 -72.50
C GLY A 1239 -43.07 -9.45 -72.59
N SER A 1240 -43.96 -10.30 -73.07
CA SER A 1240 -45.34 -9.95 -73.50
C SER A 1240 -46.33 -9.51 -72.42
N GLU A 1241 -45.90 -9.29 -71.17
CA GLU A 1241 -46.77 -8.95 -70.04
C GLU A 1241 -46.57 -7.50 -69.59
N SER A 1242 -47.64 -6.70 -69.51
CA SER A 1242 -47.60 -5.35 -68.95
C SER A 1242 -47.40 -5.41 -67.42
N GLY A 1243 -46.56 -4.52 -66.87
CA GLY A 1243 -46.24 -4.54 -65.45
C GLY A 1243 -44.99 -3.74 -65.09
N LEU A 1244 -44.64 -3.79 -63.80
CA LEU A 1244 -43.38 -3.26 -63.28
C LEU A 1244 -42.27 -4.31 -63.47
N PHE A 1245 -41.19 -3.91 -64.12
CA PHE A 1245 -39.96 -4.69 -64.26
C PHE A 1245 -38.80 -3.90 -63.64
N PHE A 1246 -37.66 -4.56 -63.46
CA PHE A 1246 -36.43 -3.90 -63.03
C PHE A 1246 -35.30 -4.28 -63.98
N ILE A 1247 -34.63 -3.30 -64.58
CA ILE A 1247 -33.38 -3.55 -65.30
C ILE A 1247 -32.20 -3.25 -64.37
N THR A 1248 -31.26 -4.18 -64.35
CA THR A 1248 -30.02 -4.10 -63.58
C THR A 1248 -28.85 -4.18 -64.55
N VAL A 1249 -27.97 -3.18 -64.52
CA VAL A 1249 -26.72 -3.19 -65.28
C VAL A 1249 -25.59 -3.52 -64.33
N ILE A 1250 -24.75 -4.48 -64.72
CA ILE A 1250 -23.53 -4.90 -64.05
C ILE A 1250 -22.36 -4.63 -64.99
N SER A 1251 -21.32 -3.97 -64.51
CA SER A 1251 -20.09 -3.72 -65.24
C SER A 1251 -18.88 -3.79 -64.30
N GLU A 1252 -17.68 -3.70 -64.85
CA GLU A 1252 -16.42 -3.52 -64.09
C GLU A 1252 -16.45 -2.30 -63.14
N LYS A 1253 -17.35 -1.32 -63.40
CA LYS A 1253 -17.52 -0.10 -62.58
C LYS A 1253 -18.60 -0.24 -61.49
N GLY A 1254 -19.28 -1.39 -61.40
CA GLY A 1254 -20.27 -1.70 -60.36
C GLY A 1254 -21.63 -2.19 -60.88
N ARG A 1255 -22.64 -2.19 -60.01
CA ARG A 1255 -24.00 -2.67 -60.27
C ARG A 1255 -25.05 -1.61 -59.92
N SER A 1256 -25.96 -1.30 -60.84
CA SER A 1256 -27.06 -0.34 -60.66
C SER A 1256 -28.39 -0.90 -61.17
N ARG A 1257 -29.52 -0.56 -60.53
CA ARG A 1257 -30.86 -1.13 -60.81
C ARG A 1257 -31.94 -0.04 -60.86
N ILE A 1258 -32.70 0.00 -61.97
CA ILE A 1258 -33.76 0.99 -62.22
C ILE A 1258 -35.11 0.27 -62.52
N PRO A 1259 -36.23 0.71 -61.92
CA PRO A 1259 -37.57 0.22 -62.27
C PRO A 1259 -38.07 0.73 -63.62
N ILE A 1260 -38.79 -0.11 -64.36
CA ILE A 1260 -39.41 0.20 -65.66
C ILE A 1260 -40.87 -0.20 -65.62
N VAL A 1261 -41.75 0.65 -66.16
CA VAL A 1261 -43.15 0.31 -66.36
C VAL A 1261 -43.36 -0.07 -67.83
N LYS A 1262 -43.79 -1.32 -68.09
CA LYS A 1262 -44.36 -1.72 -69.38
C LYS A 1262 -45.88 -1.51 -69.33
N ILE A 1263 -46.41 -0.70 -70.25
CA ILE A 1263 -47.84 -0.36 -70.36
C ILE A 1263 -48.55 -1.26 -71.37
#